data_AF-A0A3B4U3R6-F1
#
_entry.id   AF-A0A3B4U3R6-F1
#
_cell.length_a   1.000
_cell.length_b   1.000
_cell.length_c   1.000
_cell.angle_alpha   90.00
_cell.angle_beta   90.00
_cell.angle_gamma   90.00
#
_symmetry.space_group_name_H-M   'P 1'
#
loop_
_entity.id
_entity.type
_entity.pdbx_description
1 polymer ?
#
loop_
_entity_poly.entity_id
_entity_poly.type
_entity_poly.pdbx_seq_one_letter_code
_entity_poly.pdbx_strand_id
1 'polypeptide(L)'
;MDVCDKSCVPLSSKTLLYAMISGPSRFLSGTTAEAFLAELLRELRDDRASYSVKVLLLSPLCEYSTLLCPSDSVGEETALELMSVFAQCPPKSAQFRCHLLLALSSVLVCTSCVSSRSRASQDFLDLLLQISQDTGDLHGDGALHSLRVTACDCLRELEACSPGLLSQHVELLSGLRQRETFRLHQAFAGLHTLVLRNAVYQLTQEKGAGAEQLKALLGGNTSVAWEAAQDSGLMNNKDSAILSSLILGPMGSVPTLHTGPDCKELRSVLSSLLEESYLLTPFCQAALLHRLTEVVAMVPGVPPAIFRAQLLRLLGTSKVCLLHATLLMKCAFTDSLFSAEDEAFILKRLVVLSQHPLLSTPEKLFYMDCILHFPENRPINCGDGDESLPVLMTPRLASALVPTVFNDSATMLARLNLLCLVYLEEGEEVEGEEGEEGRGLAYLYEHLSSLLHIVKNGGNREIIVTFFRAAFLFLSYFYHMERYSNSLTEKLCELYLHHTHLAPHLISLADQTQDRLSESNWAVELLRELQRVITSAPLTQLTLQDLGWHLKMLARVAEEGKIPQRTTLSFLSGVITPSSSSLCVSGDWRLGNSILGVCRRLLVHPSLDSLLIPLADVLQHLACRYGDTDIQDHARLYYTLLTTLSREKLAGVLAQGAIEGGRQVKKRSLSSLMAESEGLTGVLTIHQMEKAIFSVVEVNSEPQTDKESVPNQNETQKCPDDVNTTLEVYRSQFNNPAFASEITLSYQLVHTEAHDSRFDQLFSIRLHFSLTDDHYEELSDISVPCLFRERPSPVVKLRLKPRRPHPTTLHASALLTTQDGLSWHAILPDIHVAFQQAFMPLPAPPAWGRGGKLNLFEGLWDEFCSENEDCATSLFCCQLKEAALISLVEKHFLPYLISDLSHKEEFKVLLFLPPQSHMLLKIRSEEDAVHFDIATDNWQLLPHLSSYLLTLTSSQEDTHS
;
A
#
# COMPACT_ATOMS: atom_id res chain seq x y z
N MET A 1 44.75 13.32 -9.67
CA MET A 1 45.50 13.55 -10.92
C MET A 1 44.62 13.03 -12.03
N ASP A 2 44.30 13.90 -12.98
CA ASP A 2 43.32 13.71 -14.05
C ASP A 2 43.73 12.66 -15.11
N VAL A 3 42.70 12.24 -15.84
CA VAL A 3 42.67 11.57 -17.15
C VAL A 3 42.61 10.04 -17.15
N CYS A 4 41.38 9.50 -17.24
CA CYS A 4 40.98 8.63 -18.36
C CYS A 4 39.45 8.62 -18.49
N ASP A 5 38.99 9.50 -19.36
CA ASP A 5 37.65 9.59 -19.91
C ASP A 5 37.59 8.66 -21.13
N LYS A 6 36.68 7.66 -21.16
CA LYS A 6 35.94 7.14 -22.34
C LYS A 6 35.34 5.75 -22.11
N SER A 7 34.02 5.69 -22.30
CA SER A 7 33.31 4.88 -23.33
C SER A 7 32.03 4.19 -22.81
N CYS A 8 31.07 4.98 -22.34
CA CYS A 8 29.66 4.60 -22.44
C CYS A 8 29.07 5.27 -23.67
N VAL A 9 28.55 4.46 -24.59
CA VAL A 9 27.74 4.91 -25.73
C VAL A 9 26.60 5.80 -25.18
N PRO A 10 26.40 7.03 -25.69
CA PRO A 10 25.33 7.89 -25.20
C PRO A 10 23.99 7.32 -25.65
N LEU A 11 23.38 6.50 -24.79
CA LEU A 11 21.94 6.27 -24.84
C LEU A 11 21.28 7.64 -24.72
N SER A 12 20.39 7.98 -25.65
CA SER A 12 19.78 9.32 -25.67
C SER A 12 19.17 9.62 -24.30
N SER A 13 19.30 10.85 -23.81
CA SER A 13 18.79 11.30 -22.50
C SER A 13 17.29 10.98 -22.31
N LYS A 14 16.54 10.82 -23.41
CA LYS A 14 15.14 10.35 -23.43
C LYS A 14 14.97 8.88 -23.03
N THR A 15 15.89 8.01 -23.41
CA THR A 15 15.85 6.57 -23.10
C THR A 15 16.12 6.32 -21.62
N LEU A 16 17.06 7.07 -21.04
CA LEU A 16 17.33 7.04 -19.60
C LEU A 16 16.14 7.56 -18.78
N LEU A 17 15.51 8.66 -19.23
CA LEU A 17 14.31 9.20 -18.58
C LEU A 17 13.14 8.21 -18.58
N TYR A 18 12.89 7.53 -19.72
CA TYR A 18 11.80 6.55 -19.82
C TYR A 18 12.04 5.33 -18.93
N ALA A 19 13.29 4.88 -18.81
CA ALA A 19 13.66 3.79 -17.93
C ALA A 19 13.43 4.16 -16.45
N MET A 20 13.79 5.38 -16.05
CA MET A 20 13.55 5.87 -14.68
C MET A 20 12.06 6.00 -14.36
N ILE A 21 11.24 6.59 -15.25
CA ILE A 21 9.79 6.74 -15.03
C ILE A 21 9.08 5.38 -14.94
N SER A 22 9.56 4.37 -15.69
CA SER A 22 8.97 3.03 -15.71
C SER A 22 9.32 2.18 -14.48
N GLY A 23 10.38 2.53 -13.75
CA GLY A 23 10.85 1.75 -12.60
C GLY A 23 12.07 2.39 -11.93
N PRO A 24 11.88 3.38 -11.04
CA PRO A 24 12.99 4.17 -10.49
C PRO A 24 13.96 3.34 -9.64
N SER A 25 13.46 2.38 -8.85
CA SER A 25 14.29 1.46 -8.07
C SER A 25 15.13 0.51 -8.93
N ARG A 26 14.57 0.05 -10.05
CA ARG A 26 15.26 -0.82 -11.02
C ARG A 26 16.27 -0.05 -11.88
N PHE A 27 16.05 1.24 -12.09
CA PHE A 27 16.99 2.09 -12.82
C PHE A 27 18.21 2.45 -11.95
N LEU A 28 17.97 2.84 -10.69
CA LEU A 28 19.01 3.24 -9.73
C LEU A 28 19.85 2.08 -9.17
N SER A 29 19.54 0.85 -9.54
CA SER A 29 20.41 -0.28 -9.25
C SER A 29 21.51 -0.47 -10.32
N GLY A 30 21.32 0.09 -11.52
CA GLY A 30 22.32 0.14 -12.58
C GLY A 30 23.19 1.42 -12.56
N THR A 31 22.75 2.48 -11.87
CA THR A 31 23.44 3.77 -11.74
C THR A 31 23.22 4.39 -10.36
N THR A 32 24.18 5.13 -9.80
CA THR A 32 23.94 5.84 -8.53
C THR A 32 23.06 7.08 -8.74
N ALA A 33 22.23 7.43 -7.75
CA ALA A 33 21.39 8.62 -7.79
C ALA A 33 22.20 9.89 -8.06
N GLU A 34 23.39 10.01 -7.44
CA GLU A 34 24.31 11.14 -7.62
C GLU A 34 24.86 11.22 -9.06
N ALA A 35 25.26 10.08 -9.66
CA ALA A 35 25.78 10.07 -11.02
C ALA A 35 24.68 10.42 -12.04
N PHE A 36 23.47 9.90 -11.84
CA PHE A 36 22.33 10.24 -12.69
C PHE A 36 21.91 11.71 -12.53
N LEU A 37 21.90 12.23 -11.31
CA LEU A 37 21.62 13.63 -11.03
C LEU A 37 22.65 14.58 -11.66
N ALA A 38 23.94 14.25 -11.57
CA ALA A 38 25.00 15.03 -12.21
C ALA A 38 24.85 15.03 -13.75
N GLU A 39 24.51 13.90 -14.35
CA GLU A 39 24.26 13.79 -15.79
C GLU A 39 23.01 14.57 -16.21
N LEU A 40 21.94 14.53 -15.40
CA LEU A 40 20.72 15.31 -15.60
C LEU A 40 21.01 16.82 -15.59
N LEU A 41 21.75 17.29 -14.59
CA LEU A 41 22.13 18.70 -14.44
C LEU A 41 23.08 19.15 -15.57
N ARG A 42 23.99 18.28 -16.01
CA ARG A 42 24.86 18.51 -17.17
C ARG A 42 24.04 18.69 -18.46
N GLU A 43 23.06 17.82 -18.72
CA GLU A 43 22.19 17.89 -19.90
C GLU A 43 21.23 19.09 -19.84
N LEU A 44 20.79 19.51 -18.65
CA LEU A 44 20.01 20.75 -18.48
C LEU A 44 20.81 22.00 -18.86
N ARG A 45 22.13 21.99 -18.63
CA ARG A 45 23.05 23.08 -19.02
C ARG A 45 23.44 23.06 -20.50
N ASP A 46 23.28 21.95 -21.21
CA ASP A 46 23.66 21.89 -22.63
C ASP A 46 22.73 22.77 -23.49
N ASP A 47 23.30 23.77 -24.17
CA ASP A 47 22.59 24.67 -25.08
C ASP A 47 22.07 23.97 -26.34
N ARG A 48 22.57 22.77 -26.66
CA ARG A 48 22.15 21.98 -27.82
C ARG A 48 20.79 21.30 -27.63
N ALA A 49 20.37 21.08 -26.39
CA ALA A 49 19.11 20.42 -26.07
C ALA A 49 17.92 21.37 -26.23
N SER A 50 16.85 20.93 -26.90
CA SER A 50 15.64 21.75 -27.04
C SER A 50 14.95 21.94 -25.69
N TYR A 51 14.35 23.12 -25.46
CA TYR A 51 13.63 23.42 -24.21
C TYR A 51 12.51 22.41 -23.89
N SER A 52 11.88 21.81 -24.89
CA SER A 52 10.91 20.73 -24.69
C SER A 52 11.51 19.47 -24.08
N VAL A 53 12.75 19.12 -24.43
CA VAL A 53 13.47 18.00 -23.83
C VAL A 53 13.92 18.39 -22.42
N LYS A 54 14.42 19.61 -22.22
CA LYS A 54 14.78 20.12 -20.89
C LYS A 54 13.61 20.11 -19.90
N VAL A 55 12.38 20.41 -20.34
CA VAL A 55 11.17 20.28 -19.51
C VAL A 55 10.94 18.83 -19.06
N LEU A 56 11.12 17.86 -19.96
CA LEU A 56 10.99 16.44 -19.61
C LEU A 56 12.09 15.99 -18.64
N LEU A 57 13.31 16.50 -18.79
CA LEU A 57 14.42 16.24 -17.86
C LEU A 57 14.14 16.74 -16.43
N LEU A 58 13.24 17.70 -16.23
CA LEU A 58 12.88 18.18 -14.89
C LEU A 58 11.83 17.33 -14.17
N SER A 59 11.06 16.48 -14.88
CA SER A 59 10.01 15.64 -14.28
C SER A 59 10.53 14.71 -13.16
N PRO A 60 11.69 14.04 -13.30
CA PRO A 60 12.27 13.25 -12.21
C PRO A 60 12.52 14.03 -10.92
N LEU A 61 12.93 15.30 -11.02
CA LEU A 61 13.15 16.17 -9.85
C LEU A 61 11.84 16.60 -9.19
N CYS A 62 10.73 16.65 -9.94
CA CYS A 62 9.41 16.92 -9.39
C CYS A 62 8.77 15.69 -8.72
N GLU A 63 8.99 14.50 -9.27
CA GLU A 63 8.32 13.26 -8.83
C GLU A 63 9.13 12.46 -7.80
N TYR A 64 10.46 12.45 -7.89
CA TYR A 64 11.36 11.60 -7.12
C TYR A 64 12.51 12.38 -6.47
N SER A 65 12.24 13.61 -6.02
CA SER A 65 13.23 14.48 -5.36
C SER A 65 13.92 13.82 -4.15
N THR A 66 13.18 13.11 -3.30
CA THR A 66 13.74 12.41 -2.12
C THR A 66 14.67 11.26 -2.49
N LEU A 67 14.44 10.64 -3.64
CA LEU A 67 15.24 9.52 -4.13
C LEU A 67 16.51 10.01 -4.83
N LEU A 68 16.43 11.14 -5.55
CA LEU A 68 17.56 11.76 -6.24
C LEU A 68 18.46 12.55 -5.28
N CYS A 69 17.89 13.20 -4.26
CA CYS A 69 18.59 14.00 -3.26
C CYS A 69 18.46 13.33 -1.88
N PRO A 70 19.31 12.34 -1.55
CA PRO A 70 19.20 11.59 -0.30
C PRO A 70 19.66 12.38 0.95
N SER A 71 20.38 13.49 0.77
CA SER A 71 20.87 14.34 1.86
C SER A 71 20.50 15.80 1.64
N ASP A 72 20.41 16.56 2.74
CA ASP A 72 20.11 18.00 2.70
C ASP A 72 21.17 18.79 1.92
N SER A 73 22.45 18.40 2.02
CA SER A 73 23.54 19.06 1.27
C SER A 73 23.41 18.86 -0.25
N VAL A 74 23.08 17.65 -0.69
CA VAL A 74 22.86 17.35 -2.13
C VAL A 74 21.63 18.10 -2.65
N GLY A 75 20.57 18.20 -1.82
CA GLY A 75 19.41 19.04 -2.12
C GLY A 75 19.76 20.51 -2.30
N GLU A 76 20.56 21.08 -1.39
CA GLU A 76 21.00 22.47 -1.44
C GLU A 76 21.87 22.76 -2.67
N GLU A 77 22.85 21.90 -2.97
CA GLU A 77 23.71 22.01 -4.15
C GLU A 77 22.89 21.95 -5.45
N THR A 78 21.97 20.98 -5.54
CA THR A 78 21.07 20.83 -6.69
C THR A 78 20.19 22.08 -6.88
N ALA A 79 19.68 22.65 -5.79
CA ALA A 79 18.90 23.88 -5.86
C ALA A 79 19.74 25.08 -6.36
N LEU A 80 20.97 25.23 -5.86
CA LEU A 80 21.89 26.28 -6.34
C LEU A 80 22.21 26.12 -7.83
N GLU A 81 22.45 24.89 -8.29
CA GLU A 81 22.68 24.59 -9.69
C GLU A 81 21.46 24.92 -10.57
N LEU A 82 20.27 24.51 -10.17
CA LEU A 82 19.03 24.81 -10.89
C LEU A 82 18.74 26.33 -10.91
N MET A 83 19.04 27.07 -9.83
CA MET A 83 18.95 28.53 -9.82
C MET A 83 19.94 29.17 -10.80
N SER A 84 21.14 28.61 -10.95
CA SER A 84 22.10 29.05 -11.96
C SER A 84 21.58 28.83 -13.39
N VAL A 85 20.92 27.69 -13.64
CA VAL A 85 20.27 27.38 -14.93
C VAL A 85 19.12 28.35 -15.19
N PHE A 86 18.34 28.70 -14.17
CA PHE A 86 17.28 29.68 -14.27
C PHE A 86 17.80 31.08 -14.65
N ALA A 87 18.92 31.52 -14.07
CA ALA A 87 19.54 32.80 -14.38
C ALA A 87 20.08 32.87 -15.82
N GLN A 88 20.57 31.75 -16.36
CA GLN A 88 21.11 31.64 -17.72
C GLN A 88 20.01 31.51 -18.79
N CYS A 89 18.80 31.11 -18.40
CA CYS A 89 17.69 30.85 -19.30
C CYS A 89 17.07 32.14 -19.87
N PRO A 90 16.83 32.25 -21.20
CA PRO A 90 16.26 33.46 -21.80
C PRO A 90 14.82 33.70 -21.31
N PRO A 91 14.37 34.97 -21.21
CA PRO A 91 13.02 35.30 -20.73
C PRO A 91 11.89 34.80 -21.64
N LYS A 92 12.20 34.49 -22.90
CA LYS A 92 11.23 33.99 -23.90
C LYS A 92 10.76 32.55 -23.66
N SER A 93 11.51 31.73 -22.93
CA SER A 93 11.17 30.32 -22.65
C SER A 93 10.40 30.16 -21.34
N ALA A 94 9.25 30.83 -21.23
CA ALA A 94 8.47 30.87 -19.98
C ALA A 94 8.04 29.47 -19.48
N GLN A 95 7.65 28.55 -20.36
CA GLN A 95 7.25 27.20 -19.95
C GLN A 95 8.39 26.47 -19.22
N PHE A 96 9.62 26.53 -19.73
CA PHE A 96 10.77 25.90 -19.08
C PHE A 96 11.11 26.59 -17.75
N ARG A 97 11.05 27.92 -17.70
CA ARG A 97 11.25 28.69 -16.45
C ARG A 97 10.21 28.34 -15.39
N CYS A 98 8.94 28.15 -15.75
CA CYS A 98 7.91 27.68 -14.82
C CYS A 98 8.23 26.29 -14.27
N HIS A 99 8.62 25.33 -15.13
CA HIS A 99 8.96 23.98 -14.67
C HIS A 99 10.24 23.96 -13.81
N LEU A 100 11.20 24.86 -14.08
CA LEU A 100 12.37 25.04 -13.21
C LEU A 100 11.98 25.51 -11.81
N LEU A 101 11.07 26.49 -11.69
CA LEU A 101 10.59 26.95 -10.37
C LEU A 101 9.86 25.83 -9.61
N LEU A 102 9.07 25.01 -10.31
CA LEU A 102 8.40 23.85 -9.71
C LEU A 102 9.41 22.81 -9.22
N ALA A 103 10.39 22.44 -10.05
CA ALA A 103 11.44 21.49 -9.68
C ALA A 103 12.28 22.01 -8.50
N LEU A 104 12.67 23.29 -8.51
CA LEU A 104 13.35 23.95 -7.39
C LEU A 104 12.54 23.85 -6.09
N SER A 105 11.25 24.14 -6.17
CA SER A 105 10.35 24.06 -5.01
C SER A 105 10.22 22.63 -4.50
N SER A 106 10.03 21.66 -5.39
CA SER A 106 9.96 20.23 -5.03
C SER A 106 11.25 19.73 -4.39
N VAL A 107 12.42 20.08 -4.92
CA VAL A 107 13.71 19.68 -4.33
C VAL A 107 13.86 20.29 -2.94
N LEU A 108 13.64 21.60 -2.79
CA LEU A 108 13.81 22.31 -1.52
C LEU A 108 12.81 21.88 -0.44
N VAL A 109 11.56 21.55 -0.81
CA VAL A 109 10.51 21.09 0.12
C VAL A 109 10.70 19.64 0.54
N CYS A 110 11.05 18.77 -0.42
CA CYS A 110 11.21 17.34 -0.14
C CYS A 110 12.54 17.03 0.58
N THR A 111 13.54 17.90 0.44
CA THR A 111 14.73 17.89 1.29
C THR A 111 14.47 18.77 2.52
N SER A 112 15.16 18.56 3.63
CA SER A 112 14.94 19.39 4.84
C SER A 112 15.43 20.83 4.69
N CYS A 113 15.80 21.28 3.48
CA CYS A 113 16.46 22.55 3.21
C CYS A 113 15.64 23.78 3.62
N VAL A 114 14.31 23.70 3.52
CA VAL A 114 13.41 24.79 3.93
C VAL A 114 13.24 24.83 5.44
N SER A 115 13.12 23.67 6.10
CA SER A 115 13.01 23.61 7.57
C SER A 115 14.33 23.95 8.26
N SER A 116 15.47 23.64 7.64
CA SER A 116 16.82 24.01 8.09
C SER A 116 17.22 25.45 7.75
N ARG A 117 16.39 26.19 7.00
CA ARG A 117 16.65 27.58 6.56
C ARG A 117 18.00 27.73 5.84
N SER A 118 18.33 26.77 4.99
CA SER A 118 19.53 26.77 4.14
C SER A 118 19.69 28.06 3.32
N ARG A 119 20.91 28.37 2.86
CA ARG A 119 21.15 29.58 2.08
C ARG A 119 20.42 29.52 0.74
N ALA A 120 20.39 28.36 0.09
CA ALA A 120 19.65 28.18 -1.16
C ALA A 120 18.14 28.45 -0.99
N SER A 121 17.54 28.08 0.16
CA SER A 121 16.13 28.37 0.43
C SER A 121 15.85 29.88 0.56
N GLN A 122 16.77 30.64 1.14
CA GLN A 122 16.68 32.10 1.27
C GLN A 122 16.84 32.79 -0.08
N ASP A 123 17.88 32.41 -0.83
CA ASP A 123 18.14 32.95 -2.17
C ASP A 123 16.96 32.64 -3.13
N PHE A 124 16.36 31.45 -3.02
CA PHE A 124 15.18 31.08 -3.80
C PHE A 124 13.93 31.87 -3.38
N LEU A 125 13.72 32.10 -2.08
CA LEU A 125 12.61 32.91 -1.59
C LEU A 125 12.70 34.36 -2.10
N ASP A 126 13.89 34.95 -2.04
CA ASP A 126 14.14 36.30 -2.55
C ASP A 126 13.90 36.36 -4.06
N LEU A 127 14.33 35.34 -4.81
CA LEU A 127 14.06 35.23 -6.24
C LEU A 127 12.55 35.16 -6.53
N LEU A 128 11.78 34.36 -5.78
CA LEU A 128 10.33 34.26 -5.95
C LEU A 128 9.62 35.58 -5.62
N LEU A 129 10.04 36.27 -4.56
CA LEU A 129 9.52 37.57 -4.19
C LEU A 129 9.83 38.63 -5.27
N GLN A 130 11.04 38.65 -5.81
CA GLN A 130 11.43 39.53 -6.92
C GLN A 130 10.57 39.27 -8.16
N ILE A 131 10.41 38.02 -8.58
CA ILE A 131 9.56 37.65 -9.73
C ILE A 131 8.11 38.07 -9.48
N SER A 132 7.60 37.90 -8.25
CA SER A 132 6.22 38.27 -7.92
C SER A 132 5.97 39.78 -7.98
N GLN A 133 6.99 40.59 -7.65
CA GLN A 133 6.96 42.06 -7.65
C GLN A 133 7.27 42.67 -9.01
N ASP A 134 7.84 41.91 -9.95
CA ASP A 134 8.17 42.40 -11.28
C ASP A 134 6.90 42.73 -12.07
N THR A 135 6.57 44.02 -12.13
CA THR A 135 5.46 44.58 -12.91
C THR A 135 5.88 44.96 -14.34
N GLY A 136 7.02 44.46 -14.81
CA GLY A 136 7.54 44.70 -16.16
C GLY A 136 6.50 44.46 -17.24
N ASP A 137 6.16 45.53 -17.96
CA ASP A 137 5.22 45.64 -19.10
C ASP A 137 3.82 45.05 -18.89
N LEU A 138 2.97 45.85 -18.24
CA LEU A 138 1.50 45.76 -18.22
C LEU A 138 0.84 45.53 -19.60
N HIS A 139 1.57 45.57 -20.72
CA HIS A 139 1.05 45.47 -22.10
C HIS A 139 1.82 44.48 -23.01
N GLY A 140 2.74 43.65 -22.52
CA GLY A 140 3.56 42.79 -23.38
C GLY A 140 3.87 41.41 -22.83
N ASP A 141 3.22 40.39 -23.40
CA ASP A 141 3.56 38.96 -23.34
C ASP A 141 2.94 38.12 -22.21
N GLY A 142 1.97 37.25 -22.56
CA GLY A 142 1.30 36.31 -21.64
C GLY A 142 2.23 35.28 -21.00
N ALA A 143 3.46 35.16 -21.52
CA ALA A 143 4.54 34.35 -20.99
C ALA A 143 5.01 34.81 -19.58
N LEU A 144 5.16 36.12 -19.35
CA LEU A 144 5.58 36.67 -18.05
C LEU A 144 4.52 36.46 -16.96
N HIS A 145 3.24 36.51 -17.34
CA HIS A 145 2.13 36.21 -16.43
C HIS A 145 2.18 34.77 -15.91
N SER A 146 2.49 33.79 -16.77
CA SER A 146 2.60 32.38 -16.34
C SER A 146 3.70 32.17 -15.30
N LEU A 147 4.83 32.87 -15.45
CA LEU A 147 5.95 32.79 -14.51
C LEU A 147 5.60 33.37 -13.14
N ARG A 148 4.89 34.51 -13.10
CA ARG A 148 4.43 35.14 -11.85
C ARG A 148 3.41 34.28 -11.11
N VAL A 149 2.48 33.63 -11.84
CA VAL A 149 1.53 32.68 -11.24
C VAL A 149 2.28 31.49 -10.64
N THR A 150 3.20 30.88 -11.40
CA THR A 150 4.00 29.76 -10.89
C THR A 150 4.82 30.16 -9.68
N ALA A 151 5.44 31.33 -9.67
CA ALA A 151 6.17 31.83 -8.51
C ALA A 151 5.26 31.98 -7.27
N CYS A 152 4.04 32.49 -7.46
CA CYS A 152 3.05 32.58 -6.39
C CYS A 152 2.57 31.21 -5.88
N ASP A 153 2.38 30.23 -6.77
CA ASP A 153 2.08 28.86 -6.39
C ASP A 153 3.26 28.24 -5.62
N CYS A 154 4.51 28.47 -6.04
CA CYS A 154 5.71 28.01 -5.32
C CYS A 154 5.79 28.63 -3.91
N LEU A 155 5.53 29.93 -3.78
CA LEU A 155 5.43 30.60 -2.46
C LEU A 155 4.34 29.99 -1.59
N ARG A 156 3.20 29.60 -2.18
CA ARG A 156 2.09 28.95 -1.47
C ARG A 156 2.48 27.56 -0.98
N GLU A 157 3.16 26.76 -1.81
CA GLU A 157 3.64 25.44 -1.41
C GLU A 157 4.70 25.54 -0.31
N LEU A 158 5.65 26.47 -0.41
CA LEU A 158 6.66 26.72 0.63
C LEU A 158 6.00 27.09 1.97
N GLU A 159 5.01 27.98 1.95
CA GLU A 159 4.24 28.36 3.15
C GLU A 159 3.36 27.22 3.68
N ALA A 160 2.85 26.34 2.83
CA ALA A 160 2.07 25.17 3.24
C ALA A 160 2.93 24.11 3.94
N CYS A 161 4.15 23.89 3.44
CA CYS A 161 5.10 22.92 4.01
C CYS A 161 5.88 23.47 5.21
N SER A 162 6.12 24.78 5.25
CA SER A 162 6.82 25.48 6.34
C SER A 162 5.99 26.69 6.83
N PRO A 163 5.02 26.46 7.74
CA PRO A 163 4.09 27.51 8.14
C PRO A 163 4.79 28.69 8.84
N GLY A 164 4.47 29.90 8.36
CA GLY A 164 4.93 31.19 8.86
C GLY A 164 6.26 31.70 8.30
N LEU A 165 6.76 31.06 7.23
CA LEU A 165 7.90 31.55 6.44
C LEU A 165 7.67 32.98 5.93
N LEU A 166 6.45 33.27 5.46
CA LEU A 166 6.07 34.55 4.86
C LEU A 166 5.33 35.49 5.83
N SER A 167 5.29 35.18 7.12
CA SER A 167 4.53 35.95 8.14
C SER A 167 4.91 37.44 8.18
N GLN A 168 6.17 37.77 7.89
CA GLN A 168 6.68 39.15 7.84
C GLN A 168 6.30 39.91 6.55
N HIS A 169 5.77 39.23 5.53
CA HIS A 169 5.48 39.80 4.20
C HIS A 169 3.97 39.96 3.94
N VAL A 170 3.12 39.88 4.98
CA VAL A 170 1.66 39.97 4.85
C VAL A 170 1.23 41.29 4.21
N GLU A 171 1.82 42.42 4.63
CA GLU A 171 1.49 43.74 4.07
C GLU A 171 1.88 43.83 2.58
N LEU A 172 3.09 43.37 2.23
CA LEU A 172 3.57 43.32 0.85
C LEU A 172 2.61 42.50 -0.05
N LEU A 173 2.21 41.32 0.40
CA LEU A 173 1.27 40.45 -0.32
C LEU A 173 -0.10 41.10 -0.47
N SER A 174 -0.57 41.81 0.56
CA SER A 174 -1.82 42.57 0.49
C SER A 174 -1.75 43.70 -0.54
N GLY A 175 -0.61 44.40 -0.62
CA GLY A 175 -0.35 45.44 -1.60
C GLY A 175 -0.25 44.91 -3.03
N LEU A 176 0.40 43.75 -3.24
CA LEU A 176 0.44 43.08 -4.54
C LEU A 176 -0.96 42.65 -4.98
N ARG A 177 -1.76 42.06 -4.07
CA ARG A 177 -3.15 41.68 -4.34
C ARG A 177 -4.02 42.87 -4.78
N GLN A 178 -3.85 44.04 -4.15
CA GLN A 178 -4.61 45.26 -4.47
C GLN A 178 -4.19 45.94 -5.79
N ARG A 179 -2.92 45.81 -6.18
CA ARG A 179 -2.39 46.38 -7.43
C ARG A 179 -2.76 45.56 -8.67
N GLU A 180 -3.03 44.27 -8.48
CA GLU A 180 -3.30 43.34 -9.58
C GLU A 180 -4.77 43.32 -10.01
N THR A 181 -5.01 43.46 -11.31
CA THR A 181 -6.36 43.48 -11.91
C THR A 181 -6.72 42.21 -12.69
N PHE A 182 -5.75 41.29 -12.90
CA PHE A 182 -5.88 40.11 -13.76
C PHE A 182 -5.94 38.78 -12.97
N ARG A 183 -5.93 37.63 -13.68
CA ARG A 183 -6.03 36.26 -13.13
C ARG A 183 -5.03 35.93 -11.99
N LEU A 184 -3.93 36.69 -11.90
CA LEU A 184 -2.96 36.67 -10.80
C LEU A 184 -3.57 36.99 -9.43
N HIS A 185 -4.66 37.78 -9.40
CA HIS A 185 -5.36 38.14 -8.17
C HIS A 185 -5.80 36.90 -7.38
N GLN A 186 -6.24 35.82 -8.05
CA GLN A 186 -6.64 34.57 -7.38
C GLN A 186 -5.46 33.88 -6.68
N ALA A 187 -4.28 33.86 -7.31
CA ALA A 187 -3.08 33.26 -6.74
C ALA A 187 -2.63 34.05 -5.50
N PHE A 188 -2.57 35.39 -5.62
CA PHE A 188 -2.20 36.26 -4.49
C PHE A 188 -3.23 36.24 -3.35
N ALA A 189 -4.53 36.18 -3.66
CA ALA A 189 -5.57 36.05 -2.63
C ALA A 189 -5.43 34.73 -1.87
N GLY A 190 -5.16 33.61 -2.56
CA GLY A 190 -4.92 32.32 -1.93
C GLY A 190 -3.66 32.32 -1.05
N LEU A 191 -2.55 32.85 -1.57
CA LEU A 191 -1.29 32.98 -0.82
C LEU A 191 -1.45 33.87 0.42
N HIS A 192 -1.97 35.09 0.25
CA HIS A 192 -2.19 36.02 1.37
C HIS A 192 -3.07 35.41 2.45
N THR A 193 -4.13 34.69 2.08
CA THR A 193 -5.02 34.03 3.05
C THR A 193 -4.31 32.90 3.81
N LEU A 194 -3.47 32.10 3.12
CA LEU A 194 -2.69 31.04 3.76
C LEU A 194 -1.66 31.60 4.74
N VAL A 195 -0.90 32.61 4.31
CA VAL A 195 0.11 33.30 5.14
C VAL A 195 -0.57 33.93 6.35
N LEU A 196 -1.69 34.62 6.16
CA LEU A 196 -2.46 35.21 7.26
C LEU A 196 -2.89 34.15 8.28
N ARG A 197 -3.41 33.01 7.82
CA ARG A 197 -3.80 31.89 8.67
C ARG A 197 -2.63 31.35 9.48
N ASN A 198 -1.49 31.11 8.83
CA ASN A 198 -0.31 30.55 9.50
C ASN A 198 0.33 31.56 10.47
N ALA A 199 0.38 32.84 10.10
CA ALA A 199 0.86 33.91 10.96
C ALA A 199 0.01 34.04 12.24
N VAL A 200 -1.32 34.01 12.10
CA VAL A 200 -2.24 34.00 13.26
C VAL A 200 -2.03 32.73 14.10
N TYR A 201 -1.87 31.58 13.47
CA TYR A 201 -1.59 30.33 14.18
C TYR A 201 -0.28 30.40 14.99
N GLN A 202 0.80 30.94 14.43
CA GLN A 202 2.06 31.13 15.16
C GLN A 202 1.87 32.05 16.38
N LEU A 203 1.14 33.17 16.21
CA LEU A 203 0.84 34.06 17.33
C LEU A 203 0.04 33.38 18.45
N THR A 204 -0.82 32.39 18.14
CA THR A 204 -1.53 31.65 19.19
C THR A 204 -0.64 30.72 20.02
N GLN A 205 0.53 30.34 19.49
CA GLN A 205 1.52 29.52 20.21
C GLN A 205 2.45 30.37 21.09
N GLU A 206 2.60 31.66 20.81
CA GLU A 206 3.47 32.57 21.55
C GLU A 206 2.86 33.01 22.89
N LYS A 207 3.58 32.77 23.99
CA LYS A 207 3.16 33.17 25.34
C LYS A 207 3.18 34.70 25.47
N GLY A 208 2.01 35.33 25.50
CA GLY A 208 1.84 36.77 25.72
C GLY A 208 1.58 37.60 24.46
N ALA A 209 1.41 36.96 23.30
CA ALA A 209 0.97 37.64 22.08
C ALA A 209 -0.48 38.13 22.22
N GLY A 210 -0.72 39.39 21.83
CA GLY A 210 -2.02 40.04 21.91
C GLY A 210 -2.32 40.91 20.69
N ALA A 211 -3.20 41.90 20.87
CA ALA A 211 -3.67 42.76 19.77
C ALA A 211 -2.56 43.63 19.15
N GLU A 212 -1.56 44.06 19.93
CA GLU A 212 -0.46 44.90 19.43
C GLU A 212 0.51 44.12 18.54
N GLN A 213 0.83 42.85 18.88
CA GLN A 213 1.65 41.98 18.03
C GLN A 213 0.92 41.62 16.72
N LEU A 214 -0.39 41.38 16.79
CA LEU A 214 -1.21 41.17 15.60
C LEU A 214 -1.21 42.42 14.70
N LYS A 215 -1.29 43.62 15.30
CA LYS A 215 -1.20 44.90 14.59
C LYS A 215 0.16 45.10 13.92
N ALA A 216 1.24 44.83 14.66
CA ALA A 216 2.61 44.91 14.15
C ALA A 216 2.85 43.93 12.98
N LEU A 217 2.25 42.74 13.02
CA LEU A 217 2.32 41.75 11.94
C LEU A 217 1.57 42.23 10.69
N LEU A 218 0.41 42.85 10.85
CA LEU A 218 -0.39 43.36 9.73
C LEU A 218 0.17 44.64 9.09
N GLY A 219 0.93 45.46 9.84
CA GLY A 219 1.55 46.71 9.37
C GLY A 219 3.08 46.68 9.27
N GLY A 220 3.69 45.49 9.33
CA GLY A 220 5.14 45.31 9.32
C GLY A 220 5.70 45.29 7.89
N ASN A 221 6.17 46.43 7.39
CA ASN A 221 7.10 46.48 6.26
C ASN A 221 8.55 46.45 6.78
N THR A 222 9.00 45.33 7.36
CA THR A 222 10.44 45.17 7.63
C THR A 222 11.07 44.44 6.47
N SER A 223 11.89 45.19 5.71
CA SER A 223 12.86 44.62 4.79
C SER A 223 13.73 43.60 5.52
N VAL A 224 13.67 42.34 5.07
CA VAL A 224 14.69 41.28 5.25
C VAL A 224 15.51 41.44 6.53
N ALA A 225 14.95 41.01 7.66
CA ALA A 225 15.71 40.79 8.88
C ALA A 225 15.32 39.42 9.45
N TRP A 226 15.91 38.38 8.89
CA TRP A 226 15.86 37.00 9.39
C TRP A 226 16.48 36.82 10.79
N GLU A 227 17.01 37.88 11.41
CA GLU A 227 17.86 37.78 12.61
C GLU A 227 17.11 37.75 13.96
N ALA A 228 15.78 37.96 14.00
CA ALA A 228 15.06 38.11 15.27
C ALA A 228 14.23 36.88 15.73
N ALA A 229 14.52 35.67 15.25
CA ALA A 229 13.84 34.44 15.71
C ALA A 229 14.81 33.25 15.85
N GLN A 230 15.95 33.46 16.51
CA GLN A 230 16.85 32.36 16.92
C GLN A 230 16.35 31.59 18.17
N ASP A 231 15.31 32.07 18.87
CA ASP A 231 14.91 31.55 20.19
C ASP A 231 13.49 30.96 20.31
N SER A 232 12.69 30.84 19.24
CA SER A 232 11.42 30.08 19.30
C SER A 232 11.66 28.63 18.89
N GLY A 233 11.45 27.73 19.85
CA GLY A 233 11.92 26.35 19.83
C GLY A 233 11.55 25.52 18.60
N LEU A 234 12.54 24.72 18.20
CA LEU A 234 12.46 23.50 17.40
C LEU A 234 11.04 22.89 17.40
N MET A 235 10.26 23.11 16.34
CA MET A 235 9.04 22.33 16.13
C MET A 235 9.48 20.88 15.88
N ASN A 236 9.12 19.98 16.79
CA ASN A 236 9.32 18.55 16.60
C ASN A 236 8.53 18.13 15.34
N ASN A 237 9.20 17.44 14.42
CA ASN A 237 8.65 16.84 13.18
C ASN A 237 7.48 15.84 13.39
N LYS A 238 6.88 15.75 14.58
CA LYS A 238 5.70 14.92 14.86
C LYS A 238 4.38 15.61 14.50
N ASP A 239 4.38 16.91 14.23
CA ASP A 239 3.13 17.69 14.08
C ASP A 239 2.78 18.02 12.61
N SER A 240 3.52 17.51 11.62
CA SER A 240 3.20 17.74 10.19
C SER A 240 1.83 17.15 9.79
N ALA A 241 1.38 16.10 10.49
CA ALA A 241 0.05 15.51 10.33
C ALA A 241 -1.09 16.35 10.98
N ILE A 242 -0.78 17.38 11.77
CA ILE A 242 -1.76 18.15 12.57
C ILE A 242 -2.29 19.39 11.82
N LEU A 243 -1.79 19.69 10.62
CA LEU A 243 -2.22 20.88 9.86
C LEU A 243 -3.30 20.61 8.79
N SER A 244 -3.76 19.37 8.65
CA SER A 244 -4.93 19.02 7.83
C SER A 244 -6.23 19.41 8.55
N SER A 245 -6.59 20.69 8.44
CA SER A 245 -7.81 21.33 8.97
C SER A 245 -7.93 21.34 10.51
N LEU A 246 -7.80 22.53 11.10
CA LEU A 246 -8.00 22.74 12.55
C LEU A 246 -9.46 22.54 12.99
N ILE A 247 -10.40 22.48 12.03
CA ILE A 247 -11.85 22.45 12.25
C ILE A 247 -12.41 21.02 12.25
N LEU A 248 -11.66 20.02 11.73
CA LEU A 248 -12.14 18.64 11.51
C LEU A 248 -11.50 17.59 12.44
N GLY A 249 -10.66 17.99 13.39
CA GLY A 249 -10.06 17.07 14.36
C GLY A 249 -11.02 16.71 15.50
N PRO A 250 -10.90 15.52 16.12
CA PRO A 250 -11.69 15.12 17.28
C PRO A 250 -11.42 16.08 18.44
N MET A 251 -12.30 17.06 18.65
CA MET A 251 -12.26 18.05 19.74
C MET A 251 -10.84 18.52 20.11
N GLY A 252 -10.04 18.85 19.10
CA GLY A 252 -8.81 19.60 19.31
C GLY A 252 -9.21 21.02 19.65
N SER A 253 -8.97 21.46 20.89
CA SER A 253 -9.12 22.88 21.27
C SER A 253 -8.42 23.74 20.22
N VAL A 254 -9.20 24.49 19.42
CA VAL A 254 -8.63 25.48 18.50
C VAL A 254 -7.80 26.45 19.33
N PRO A 255 -6.51 26.66 19.03
CA PRO A 255 -5.70 27.59 19.81
C PRO A 255 -6.26 29.00 19.64
N THR A 256 -6.47 29.71 20.74
CA THR A 256 -7.11 31.03 20.73
C THR A 256 -6.12 32.12 21.08
N LEU A 257 -6.16 33.22 20.33
CA LEU A 257 -5.38 34.42 20.60
C LEU A 257 -6.21 35.32 21.52
N HIS A 258 -5.69 35.64 22.70
CA HIS A 258 -6.36 36.55 23.64
C HIS A 258 -6.22 38.01 23.18
N THR A 259 -6.94 38.38 22.13
CA THR A 259 -7.11 39.76 21.69
C THR A 259 -8.33 40.37 22.38
N GLY A 260 -8.21 41.59 22.92
CA GLY A 260 -9.39 42.41 23.25
C GLY A 260 -10.24 42.76 22.00
N PRO A 261 -11.32 43.54 22.13
CA PRO A 261 -12.23 43.88 21.02
C PRO A 261 -11.59 44.75 19.90
N ASP A 262 -10.39 45.27 20.12
CA ASP A 262 -9.68 46.15 19.19
C ASP A 262 -8.89 45.37 18.12
N CYS A 263 -9.61 44.70 17.22
CA CYS A 263 -9.07 44.05 16.02
C CYS A 263 -9.54 44.75 14.73
N LYS A 264 -9.42 46.08 14.64
CA LYS A 264 -9.94 46.86 13.50
C LYS A 264 -9.23 46.56 12.18
N GLU A 265 -7.90 46.40 12.22
CA GLU A 265 -7.09 46.13 11.03
C GLU A 265 -7.36 44.74 10.46
N LEU A 266 -7.35 43.70 11.31
CA LEU A 266 -7.73 42.35 10.90
C LEU A 266 -9.15 42.32 10.31
N ARG A 267 -10.12 42.99 10.94
CA ARG A 267 -11.48 43.11 10.37
C ARG A 267 -11.49 43.75 8.99
N SER A 268 -10.69 44.79 8.77
CA SER A 268 -10.58 45.44 7.46
C SER A 268 -10.00 44.49 6.40
N VAL A 269 -8.95 43.74 6.74
CA VAL A 269 -8.32 42.76 5.84
C VAL A 269 -9.29 41.63 5.49
N LEU A 270 -9.99 41.08 6.50
CA LEU A 270 -10.99 40.03 6.33
C LEU A 270 -12.16 40.51 5.47
N SER A 271 -12.71 41.70 5.73
CA SER A 271 -13.79 42.29 4.93
C SER A 271 -13.36 42.47 3.47
N SER A 272 -12.15 42.98 3.23
CA SER A 272 -11.63 43.14 1.87
C SER A 272 -11.46 41.80 1.13
N LEU A 273 -10.95 40.76 1.79
CA LEU A 273 -10.86 39.41 1.20
C LEU A 273 -12.24 38.81 0.90
N LEU A 274 -13.21 39.02 1.79
CA LEU A 274 -14.58 38.54 1.62
C LEU A 274 -15.31 39.28 0.49
N GLU A 275 -15.11 40.59 0.38
CA GLU A 275 -15.60 41.39 -0.74
C GLU A 275 -15.01 40.90 -2.06
N GLU A 276 -13.71 40.62 -2.14
CA GLU A 276 -13.06 40.14 -3.37
C GLU A 276 -13.39 38.66 -3.70
N SER A 277 -13.92 37.90 -2.73
CA SER A 277 -14.09 36.44 -2.82
C SER A 277 -14.93 35.95 -4.01
N TYR A 278 -15.84 36.77 -4.53
CA TYR A 278 -16.71 36.39 -5.64
C TYR A 278 -16.08 36.49 -7.02
N LEU A 279 -14.92 37.14 -7.12
CA LEU A 279 -14.14 37.22 -8.35
C LEU A 279 -13.34 35.93 -8.57
N LEU A 280 -13.25 35.07 -7.55
CA LEU A 280 -12.46 33.85 -7.57
C LEU A 280 -13.24 32.68 -8.19
N THR A 281 -12.50 31.69 -8.69
CA THR A 281 -13.09 30.39 -9.03
C THR A 281 -13.74 29.73 -7.80
N PRO A 282 -14.80 28.91 -7.96
CA PRO A 282 -15.48 28.27 -6.83
C PRO A 282 -14.57 27.47 -5.91
N PHE A 283 -13.53 26.84 -6.46
CA PHE A 283 -12.54 26.09 -5.69
C PHE A 283 -11.68 27.01 -4.82
N CYS A 284 -11.11 28.07 -5.40
CA CYS A 284 -10.30 29.03 -4.64
C CYS A 284 -11.14 29.82 -3.64
N GLN A 285 -12.39 30.14 -3.96
CA GLN A 285 -13.31 30.74 -3.01
C GLN A 285 -13.59 29.80 -1.83
N ALA A 286 -13.82 28.51 -2.07
CA ALA A 286 -14.01 27.53 -1.00
C ALA A 286 -12.75 27.40 -0.11
N ALA A 287 -11.56 27.33 -0.70
CA ALA A 287 -10.29 27.29 0.03
C ALA A 287 -10.06 28.56 0.86
N LEU A 288 -10.36 29.73 0.30
CA LEU A 288 -10.30 31.01 1.01
C LEU A 288 -11.26 31.02 2.20
N LEU A 289 -12.53 30.64 1.99
CA LEU A 289 -13.53 30.59 3.07
C LEU A 289 -13.11 29.63 4.18
N HIS A 290 -12.58 28.45 3.83
CA HIS A 290 -12.07 27.48 4.81
C HIS A 290 -10.95 28.07 5.67
N ARG A 291 -9.94 28.70 5.05
CA ARG A 291 -8.82 29.31 5.79
C ARG A 291 -9.24 30.53 6.61
N LEU A 292 -10.16 31.34 6.11
CA LEU A 292 -10.72 32.46 6.88
C LEU A 292 -11.55 31.98 8.08
N THR A 293 -12.26 30.85 7.94
CA THR A 293 -12.98 30.21 9.05
C THR A 293 -12.01 29.82 10.15
N GLU A 294 -10.84 29.25 9.81
CA GLU A 294 -9.79 28.92 10.78
C GLU A 294 -9.26 30.19 11.49
N VAL A 295 -9.01 31.28 10.75
CA VAL A 295 -8.52 32.55 11.32
C VAL A 295 -9.52 33.14 12.33
N VAL A 296 -10.81 33.19 11.98
CA VAL A 296 -11.84 33.74 12.86
C VAL A 296 -12.08 32.84 14.07
N ALA A 297 -11.94 31.51 13.92
CA ALA A 297 -12.00 30.59 15.05
C ALA A 297 -10.82 30.77 16.03
N MET A 298 -9.62 31.12 15.53
CA MET A 298 -8.45 31.41 16.37
C MET A 298 -8.52 32.78 17.06
N VAL A 299 -9.24 33.76 16.51
CA VAL A 299 -9.28 35.14 17.04
C VAL A 299 -10.70 35.49 17.53
N PRO A 300 -11.05 35.20 18.80
CA PRO A 300 -12.38 35.46 19.34
C PRO A 300 -12.76 36.96 19.38
N GLY A 301 -11.79 37.87 19.24
CA GLY A 301 -12.06 39.31 19.13
C GLY A 301 -12.77 39.74 17.85
N VAL A 302 -12.85 38.87 16.82
CA VAL A 302 -13.58 39.12 15.58
C VAL A 302 -14.89 38.33 15.57
N PRO A 303 -16.07 38.97 15.52
CA PRO A 303 -17.33 38.25 15.51
C PRO A 303 -17.52 37.49 14.17
N PRO A 304 -17.99 36.23 14.19
CA PRO A 304 -18.30 35.44 12.99
C PRO A 304 -19.31 36.09 12.04
N ALA A 305 -20.09 37.07 12.52
CA ALA A 305 -21.05 37.85 11.74
C ALA A 305 -20.45 38.54 10.50
N ILE A 306 -19.12 38.69 10.41
CA ILE A 306 -18.43 39.18 9.21
C ILE A 306 -18.73 38.33 7.96
N PHE A 307 -19.02 37.04 8.13
CA PHE A 307 -19.38 36.16 7.02
C PHE A 307 -20.83 36.30 6.55
N ARG A 308 -21.73 37.00 7.28
CA ARG A 308 -23.17 37.05 6.94
C ARG A 308 -23.46 37.55 5.54
N ALA A 309 -22.77 38.61 5.10
CA ALA A 309 -22.96 39.17 3.77
C ALA A 309 -22.62 38.15 2.67
N GLN A 310 -21.59 37.34 2.89
CA GLN A 310 -21.18 36.30 1.95
C GLN A 310 -22.05 35.05 2.07
N LEU A 311 -22.50 34.70 3.28
CA LEU A 311 -23.41 33.58 3.52
C LEU A 311 -24.69 33.73 2.70
N LEU A 312 -25.32 34.91 2.69
CA LEU A 312 -26.53 35.17 1.88
C LEU A 312 -26.34 34.85 0.39
N ARG A 313 -25.11 34.97 -0.13
CA ARG A 313 -24.78 34.63 -1.51
C ARG A 313 -24.50 33.14 -1.69
N LEU A 314 -23.78 32.55 -0.73
CA LEU A 314 -23.42 31.12 -0.73
C LEU A 314 -24.64 30.22 -0.55
N LEU A 315 -25.64 30.66 0.22
CA LEU A 315 -26.92 29.98 0.35
C LEU A 315 -27.60 29.73 -1.01
N GLY A 316 -27.26 30.50 -2.05
CA GLY A 316 -27.72 30.37 -3.43
C GLY A 316 -26.93 29.41 -4.35
N THR A 317 -25.81 28.82 -3.92
CA THR A 317 -24.85 28.11 -4.82
C THR A 317 -25.17 26.65 -5.10
N SER A 318 -25.00 26.19 -6.35
CA SER A 318 -25.10 24.77 -6.74
C SER A 318 -23.75 24.06 -6.79
N LYS A 319 -22.65 24.77 -6.50
CA LYS A 319 -21.30 24.20 -6.53
C LYS A 319 -20.99 23.47 -5.23
N VAL A 320 -20.62 22.19 -5.34
CA VAL A 320 -20.33 21.28 -4.21
C VAL A 320 -19.32 21.89 -3.23
N CYS A 321 -18.18 22.37 -3.72
CA CYS A 321 -17.11 22.91 -2.87
C CYS A 321 -17.56 24.11 -2.00
N LEU A 322 -18.42 24.97 -2.54
CA LEU A 322 -18.93 26.15 -1.83
C LEU A 322 -20.01 25.78 -0.82
N LEU A 323 -20.86 24.80 -1.14
CA LEU A 323 -21.83 24.28 -0.19
C LEU A 323 -21.11 23.58 0.99
N HIS A 324 -20.09 22.79 0.70
CA HIS A 324 -19.26 22.15 1.72
C HIS A 324 -18.56 23.19 2.62
N ALA A 325 -17.98 24.25 2.04
CA ALA A 325 -17.42 25.35 2.83
C ALA A 325 -18.47 26.02 3.74
N THR A 326 -19.74 26.07 3.32
CA THR A 326 -20.84 26.58 4.15
C THR A 326 -21.15 25.65 5.32
N LEU A 327 -21.14 24.33 5.09
CA LEU A 327 -21.28 23.33 6.16
C LEU A 327 -20.10 23.38 7.13
N LEU A 328 -18.88 23.58 6.66
CA LEU A 328 -17.71 23.77 7.53
C LEU A 328 -17.82 25.02 8.41
N MET A 329 -18.32 26.13 7.86
CA MET A 329 -18.62 27.33 8.65
C MET A 329 -19.70 27.07 9.71
N LYS A 330 -20.70 26.23 9.39
CA LYS A 330 -21.73 25.78 10.33
C LYS A 330 -21.11 24.91 11.43
N CYS A 331 -20.24 23.96 11.12
CA CYS A 331 -19.48 23.19 12.12
C CYS A 331 -18.70 24.10 13.08
N ALA A 332 -18.04 25.14 12.55
CA ALA A 332 -17.15 25.99 13.34
C ALA A 332 -17.89 27.00 14.24
N PHE A 333 -19.02 27.56 13.77
CA PHE A 333 -19.65 28.73 14.41
C PHE A 333 -21.10 28.52 14.86
N THR A 334 -21.77 27.46 14.40
CA THR A 334 -23.15 27.07 14.76
C THR A 334 -24.08 28.28 14.97
N ASP A 335 -24.55 28.51 16.20
CA ASP A 335 -25.55 29.54 16.57
C ASP A 335 -25.02 30.97 16.48
N SER A 336 -23.69 31.16 16.45
CA SER A 336 -23.10 32.50 16.38
C SER A 336 -23.21 33.12 14.98
N LEU A 337 -23.32 32.27 13.94
CA LEU A 337 -23.43 32.70 12.54
C LEU A 337 -24.79 32.35 11.94
N PHE A 338 -25.29 31.12 12.15
CA PHE A 338 -26.51 30.60 11.53
C PHE A 338 -27.72 30.77 12.45
N SER A 339 -28.86 31.15 11.87
CA SER A 339 -30.15 31.08 12.54
C SER A 339 -30.85 29.75 12.21
N ALA A 340 -31.81 29.33 13.03
CA ALA A 340 -32.61 28.12 12.75
C ALA A 340 -33.30 28.17 11.36
N GLU A 341 -33.66 29.37 10.87
CA GLU A 341 -34.22 29.55 9.52
C GLU A 341 -33.18 29.27 8.43
N ASP A 342 -31.93 29.69 8.63
CA ASP A 342 -30.82 29.42 7.69
C ASP A 342 -30.51 27.92 7.63
N GLU A 343 -30.55 27.24 8.78
CA GLU A 343 -30.32 25.80 8.89
C GLU A 343 -31.40 25.00 8.16
N ALA A 344 -32.67 25.33 8.42
CA ALA A 344 -33.80 24.73 7.72
C ALA A 344 -33.72 24.98 6.20
N PHE A 345 -33.24 26.15 5.77
CA PHE A 345 -33.04 26.47 4.37
C PHE A 345 -31.91 25.65 3.73
N ILE A 346 -30.77 25.48 4.42
CA ILE A 346 -29.64 24.66 3.93
C ILE A 346 -30.06 23.19 3.81
N LEU A 347 -30.75 22.65 4.82
CA LEU A 347 -31.28 21.29 4.78
C LEU A 347 -32.25 21.11 3.61
N LYS A 348 -33.20 22.04 3.44
CA LYS A 348 -34.12 22.03 2.29
C LYS A 348 -33.38 22.04 0.95
N ARG A 349 -32.27 22.77 0.87
CA ARG A 349 -31.45 22.84 -0.34
C ARG A 349 -30.70 21.53 -0.60
N LEU A 350 -30.09 20.92 0.42
CA LEU A 350 -29.42 19.61 0.31
C LEU A 350 -30.40 18.52 -0.19
N VAL A 351 -31.62 18.54 0.34
CA VAL A 351 -32.71 17.64 -0.08
C VAL A 351 -33.07 17.83 -1.55
N VAL A 352 -33.17 19.07 -2.04
CA VAL A 352 -33.47 19.33 -3.46
C VAL A 352 -32.28 18.95 -4.36
N LEU A 353 -31.05 19.23 -3.94
CA LEU A 353 -29.85 18.95 -4.74
C LEU A 353 -29.57 17.45 -4.86
N SER A 354 -29.81 16.66 -3.81
CA SER A 354 -29.67 15.19 -3.87
C SER A 354 -30.65 14.52 -4.85
N GLN A 355 -31.68 15.23 -5.33
CA GLN A 355 -32.62 14.75 -6.35
C GLN A 355 -32.36 15.29 -7.75
N HIS A 356 -31.53 16.32 -7.89
CA HIS A 356 -31.45 17.08 -9.12
C HIS A 356 -30.96 16.20 -10.30
N PRO A 357 -31.73 16.10 -11.40
CA PRO A 357 -31.45 15.12 -12.47
C PRO A 357 -30.13 15.38 -13.20
N LEU A 358 -29.69 16.64 -13.31
CA LEU A 358 -28.44 17.00 -14.00
C LEU A 358 -27.18 16.73 -13.18
N LEU A 359 -27.30 16.36 -11.89
CA LEU A 359 -26.15 16.09 -11.04
C LEU A 359 -25.70 14.64 -11.16
N SER A 360 -24.39 14.43 -11.04
CA SER A 360 -23.78 13.12 -11.09
C SER A 360 -24.11 12.30 -9.82
N THR A 361 -24.01 10.97 -9.92
CA THR A 361 -24.23 10.08 -8.77
C THR A 361 -23.33 10.39 -7.57
N PRO A 362 -22.02 10.65 -7.72
CA PRO A 362 -21.16 11.03 -6.59
C PRO A 362 -21.60 12.33 -5.90
N GLU A 363 -22.04 13.34 -6.66
CA GLU A 363 -22.53 14.59 -6.07
C GLU A 363 -23.83 14.37 -5.27
N LYS A 364 -24.74 13.54 -5.78
CA LYS A 364 -25.98 13.18 -5.08
C LYS A 364 -25.69 12.44 -3.77
N LEU A 365 -24.78 11.47 -3.80
CA LEU A 365 -24.35 10.73 -2.61
C LEU A 365 -23.67 11.65 -1.60
N PHE A 366 -22.82 12.56 -2.06
CA PHE A 366 -22.20 13.56 -1.20
C PHE A 366 -23.25 14.43 -0.47
N TYR A 367 -24.31 14.87 -1.16
CA TYR A 367 -25.36 15.63 -0.49
C TYR A 367 -26.18 14.79 0.49
N MET A 368 -26.39 13.50 0.21
CA MET A 368 -27.04 12.59 1.16
C MET A 368 -26.19 12.40 2.42
N ASP A 369 -24.88 12.22 2.25
CA ASP A 369 -23.91 12.11 3.33
C ASP A 369 -23.86 13.39 4.18
N CYS A 370 -23.88 14.56 3.54
CA CYS A 370 -24.01 15.85 4.22
C CYS A 370 -25.29 16.00 5.06
N ILE A 371 -26.39 15.30 4.69
CA ILE A 371 -27.64 15.34 5.48
C ILE A 371 -27.51 14.41 6.68
N LEU A 372 -26.94 13.21 6.53
CA LEU A 372 -26.73 12.27 7.64
C LEU A 372 -25.73 12.80 8.68
N HIS A 373 -24.74 13.56 8.24
CA HIS A 373 -23.70 14.15 9.10
C HIS A 373 -23.87 15.67 9.25
N PHE A 374 -25.11 16.17 9.24
CA PHE A 374 -25.33 17.61 9.35
C PHE A 374 -24.86 18.13 10.73
N PRO A 375 -24.03 19.19 10.77
CA PRO A 375 -23.47 19.71 12.01
C PRO A 375 -24.52 20.49 12.82
N GLU A 376 -25.20 19.79 13.72
CA GLU A 376 -26.09 20.36 14.73
C GLU A 376 -25.44 20.37 16.12
N ASN A 377 -25.92 21.26 17.00
CA ASN A 377 -25.52 21.29 18.40
C ASN A 377 -26.17 20.11 19.15
N ARG A 378 -25.68 18.89 18.92
CA ARG A 378 -26.11 17.72 19.70
C ARG A 378 -25.50 17.75 21.10
N PRO A 379 -26.21 17.27 22.13
CA PRO A 379 -25.59 17.01 23.43
C PRO A 379 -24.46 15.96 23.28
N ILE A 380 -23.41 16.15 24.08
CA ILE A 380 -22.06 15.53 24.05
C ILE A 380 -22.02 13.98 24.08
N ASN A 381 -23.16 13.28 24.09
CA ASN A 381 -23.26 11.83 24.31
C ASN A 381 -23.60 10.98 23.07
N CYS A 382 -23.72 11.55 21.87
CA CYS A 382 -23.83 10.76 20.64
C CYS A 382 -22.42 10.43 20.13
N GLY A 383 -22.07 9.15 20.03
CA GLY A 383 -20.76 8.73 19.54
C GLY A 383 -20.53 9.18 18.08
N ASP A 384 -19.31 9.59 17.77
CA ASP A 384 -18.83 10.12 16.47
C ASP A 384 -19.02 9.17 15.25
N GLY A 385 -19.68 8.03 15.41
CA GLY A 385 -19.83 7.00 14.38
C GLY A 385 -21.27 6.58 14.05
N ASP A 386 -22.28 7.09 14.75
CA ASP A 386 -23.68 6.71 14.49
C ASP A 386 -24.36 7.71 13.54
N GLU A 387 -24.78 7.21 12.37
CA GLU A 387 -25.63 7.94 11.41
C GLU A 387 -26.88 8.43 12.13
N SER A 388 -27.05 9.75 12.25
CA SER A 388 -28.11 10.31 13.07
C SER A 388 -28.76 11.49 12.39
N LEU A 389 -30.08 11.61 12.48
CA LEU A 389 -30.80 12.60 11.68
C LEU A 389 -30.73 13.99 12.28
N PRO A 390 -30.67 15.04 11.43
CA PRO A 390 -30.78 16.41 11.90
C PRO A 390 -32.19 16.67 12.46
N VAL A 391 -32.30 17.36 13.59
CA VAL A 391 -33.57 17.69 14.29
C VAL A 391 -34.54 18.44 13.36
N LEU A 392 -34.02 19.26 12.46
CA LEU A 392 -34.84 20.03 11.51
C LEU A 392 -35.29 19.22 10.27
N MET A 393 -34.82 17.97 10.11
CA MET A 393 -35.23 17.09 9.01
C MET A 393 -36.61 16.50 9.27
N THR A 394 -37.64 17.28 8.93
CA THR A 394 -39.02 16.79 9.04
C THR A 394 -39.34 15.72 7.97
N PRO A 395 -40.24 14.78 8.28
CA PRO A 395 -40.80 13.79 7.36
C PRO A 395 -41.40 14.41 6.09
N ARG A 396 -41.99 15.61 6.20
CA ARG A 396 -42.48 16.39 5.07
C ARG A 396 -41.37 16.82 4.12
N LEU A 397 -40.21 17.22 4.66
CA LEU A 397 -39.05 17.58 3.85
C LEU A 397 -38.42 16.33 3.23
N ALA A 398 -38.30 15.25 4.00
CA ALA A 398 -37.77 13.97 3.54
C ALA A 398 -38.64 13.31 2.47
N SER A 399 -39.94 13.62 2.40
CA SER A 399 -40.87 13.09 1.37
C SER A 399 -40.43 13.34 -0.07
N ALA A 400 -39.58 14.34 -0.32
CA ALA A 400 -39.01 14.58 -1.64
C ALA A 400 -37.96 13.50 -2.01
N LEU A 401 -37.26 12.92 -1.04
CA LEU A 401 -36.19 11.92 -1.21
C LEU A 401 -36.70 10.50 -1.41
N VAL A 402 -38.00 10.34 -1.54
CA VAL A 402 -38.64 9.05 -1.67
C VAL A 402 -38.06 8.24 -2.86
N PRO A 403 -37.53 7.02 -2.63
CA PRO A 403 -36.83 6.27 -3.64
C PRO A 403 -37.80 5.80 -4.73
N THR A 404 -37.34 5.89 -5.98
CA THR A 404 -38.05 5.41 -7.17
C THR A 404 -37.22 4.35 -7.87
N VAL A 405 -37.88 3.44 -8.60
CA VAL A 405 -37.21 2.35 -9.34
C VAL A 405 -36.22 2.87 -10.39
N PHE A 406 -36.36 4.13 -10.84
CA PHE A 406 -35.48 4.75 -11.82
C PHE A 406 -34.20 5.36 -11.23
N ASN A 407 -34.04 5.32 -9.90
CA ASN A 407 -32.80 5.79 -9.27
C ASN A 407 -31.68 4.75 -9.44
N ASP A 408 -30.44 5.23 -9.50
CA ASP A 408 -29.28 4.35 -9.46
C ASP A 408 -29.21 3.60 -8.12
N SER A 409 -28.61 2.41 -8.13
CA SER A 409 -28.57 1.51 -6.97
C SER A 409 -28.02 2.18 -5.71
N ALA A 410 -26.97 2.99 -5.84
CA ALA A 410 -26.29 3.61 -4.71
C ALA A 410 -27.12 4.75 -4.10
N THR A 411 -27.64 5.67 -4.92
CA THR A 411 -28.48 6.77 -4.40
C THR A 411 -29.80 6.27 -3.85
N MET A 412 -30.37 5.21 -4.43
CA MET A 412 -31.59 4.58 -3.92
C MET A 412 -31.37 4.04 -2.52
N LEU A 413 -30.30 3.26 -2.29
CA LEU A 413 -29.99 2.70 -0.96
C LEU A 413 -29.73 3.79 0.07
N ALA A 414 -28.99 4.84 -0.29
CA ALA A 414 -28.74 5.98 0.61
C ALA A 414 -30.02 6.71 1.01
N ARG A 415 -30.95 6.91 0.06
CA ARG A 415 -32.26 7.51 0.32
C ARG A 415 -33.15 6.62 1.18
N LEU A 416 -33.14 5.32 0.91
CA LEU A 416 -33.88 4.35 1.71
C LEU A 416 -33.39 4.36 3.15
N ASN A 417 -32.07 4.33 3.37
CA ASN A 417 -31.48 4.38 4.71
C ASN A 417 -31.89 5.65 5.46
N LEU A 418 -31.77 6.82 4.82
CA LEU A 418 -32.19 8.09 5.42
C LEU A 418 -33.68 8.09 5.77
N LEU A 419 -34.56 7.60 4.90
CA LEU A 419 -35.99 7.52 5.19
C LEU A 419 -36.32 6.49 6.28
N CYS A 420 -35.57 5.39 6.37
CA CYS A 420 -35.71 4.45 7.47
C CYS A 420 -35.43 5.14 8.81
N LEU A 421 -34.38 5.95 8.90
CA LEU A 421 -34.11 6.73 10.11
C LEU A 421 -35.24 7.74 10.39
N VAL A 422 -35.79 8.40 9.36
CA VAL A 422 -36.80 9.47 9.55
C VAL A 422 -38.09 8.88 10.12
N TYR A 423 -38.49 7.71 9.61
CA TYR A 423 -39.68 7.01 10.08
C TYR A 423 -39.45 6.20 11.37
N LEU A 424 -38.19 6.02 11.79
CA LEU A 424 -37.86 5.46 13.10
C LEU A 424 -38.13 6.49 14.20
N GLU A 425 -37.64 7.73 14.02
CA GLU A 425 -37.84 8.84 14.98
C GLU A 425 -39.33 9.23 15.12
N GLU A 426 -40.11 9.22 14.03
CA GLU A 426 -41.58 9.45 14.12
C GLU A 426 -42.29 8.40 15.00
N GLY A 427 -41.79 7.16 15.04
CA GLY A 427 -42.41 6.05 15.76
C GLY A 427 -42.18 6.07 17.28
N GLU A 428 -41.19 6.83 17.76
CA GLU A 428 -40.85 6.92 19.19
C GLU A 428 -41.55 8.09 19.92
N GLU A 429 -41.99 9.13 19.20
CA GLU A 429 -42.47 10.38 19.82
C GLU A 429 -43.98 10.46 20.10
N VAL A 430 -44.83 9.57 19.57
CA VAL A 430 -46.29 9.69 19.70
C VAL A 430 -46.96 8.35 20.03
N GLU A 431 -46.94 7.96 21.29
CA GLU A 431 -47.93 7.01 21.83
C GLU A 431 -49.30 7.71 21.93
N GLY A 432 -49.97 7.89 20.79
CA GLY A 432 -51.39 8.22 20.75
C GLY A 432 -51.80 9.29 19.76
N GLU A 433 -51.91 8.95 18.47
CA GLU A 433 -53.02 9.38 17.62
C GLU A 433 -53.12 8.48 16.36
N GLU A 434 -53.90 7.41 16.47
CA GLU A 434 -54.24 6.47 15.38
C GLU A 434 -54.89 7.21 14.18
N GLY A 435 -54.10 7.72 13.24
CA GLY A 435 -54.66 8.44 12.08
C GLY A 435 -53.73 8.66 10.88
N GLU A 436 -52.43 8.90 11.10
CA GLU A 436 -51.47 9.17 10.00
C GLU A 436 -50.17 8.36 10.08
N GLU A 437 -50.00 7.54 11.13
CA GLU A 437 -48.77 6.87 11.60
C GLU A 437 -48.19 5.74 10.69
N GLY A 438 -48.69 5.56 9.46
CA GLY A 438 -48.33 4.39 8.64
C GLY A 438 -48.06 4.61 7.15
N ARG A 439 -48.23 5.83 6.63
CA ARG A 439 -48.11 6.08 5.18
C ARG A 439 -46.68 5.98 4.67
N GLY A 440 -45.71 6.48 5.44
CA GLY A 440 -44.28 6.45 5.07
C GLY A 440 -43.70 5.04 5.03
N LEU A 441 -43.92 4.27 6.11
CA LEU A 441 -43.53 2.87 6.20
C LEU A 441 -44.21 2.00 5.13
N ALA A 442 -45.51 2.23 4.87
CA ALA A 442 -46.22 1.55 3.79
C ALA A 442 -45.57 1.84 2.43
N TYR A 443 -45.18 3.09 2.16
CA TYR A 443 -44.48 3.44 0.92
C TYR A 443 -43.12 2.73 0.80
N LEU A 444 -42.30 2.71 1.86
CA LEU A 444 -41.01 2.01 1.83
C LEU A 444 -41.20 0.51 1.54
N TYR A 445 -42.22 -0.10 2.13
CA TYR A 445 -42.55 -1.50 1.89
C TYR A 445 -43.12 -1.74 0.48
N GLU A 446 -43.92 -0.82 -0.06
CA GLU A 446 -44.38 -0.84 -1.46
C GLU A 446 -43.21 -0.70 -2.45
N HIS A 447 -42.23 0.15 -2.15
CA HIS A 447 -41.01 0.29 -2.92
C HIS A 447 -40.20 -1.01 -2.92
N LEU A 448 -39.97 -1.59 -1.73
CA LEU A 448 -39.33 -2.89 -1.58
C LEU A 448 -40.07 -3.97 -2.39
N SER A 449 -41.41 -3.97 -2.33
CA SER A 449 -42.26 -4.89 -3.09
C SER A 449 -42.13 -4.68 -4.61
N SER A 450 -41.98 -3.43 -5.05
CA SER A 450 -41.76 -3.10 -6.47
C SER A 450 -40.41 -3.63 -6.97
N LEU A 451 -39.34 -3.48 -6.17
CA LEU A 451 -38.04 -4.08 -6.46
C LEU A 451 -38.13 -5.61 -6.50
N LEU A 452 -38.83 -6.22 -5.55
CA LEU A 452 -39.08 -7.65 -5.55
C LEU A 452 -39.78 -8.13 -6.83
N HIS A 453 -40.79 -7.42 -7.31
CA HIS A 453 -41.47 -7.77 -8.57
C HIS A 453 -40.54 -7.74 -9.78
N ILE A 454 -39.58 -6.81 -9.81
CA ILE A 454 -38.56 -6.74 -10.87
C ILE A 454 -37.60 -7.94 -10.76
N VAL A 455 -37.15 -8.26 -9.56
CA VAL A 455 -36.28 -9.42 -9.31
C VAL A 455 -36.99 -10.73 -9.70
N LYS A 456 -38.28 -10.88 -9.36
CA LYS A 456 -39.10 -12.04 -9.74
C LYS A 456 -39.21 -12.22 -11.25
N ASN A 457 -39.15 -11.14 -12.03
CA ASN A 457 -39.21 -11.18 -13.50
C ASN A 457 -37.83 -11.29 -14.19
N GLY A 458 -36.76 -11.58 -13.44
CA GLY A 458 -35.41 -11.77 -14.00
C GLY A 458 -34.62 -10.46 -14.11
N GLY A 459 -34.55 -9.69 -13.02
CA GLY A 459 -33.77 -8.45 -12.95
C GLY A 459 -32.26 -8.64 -13.16
N ASN A 460 -31.56 -7.54 -13.51
CA ASN A 460 -30.11 -7.53 -13.60
C ASN A 460 -29.46 -7.85 -12.23
N ARG A 461 -28.24 -8.42 -12.23
CA ARG A 461 -27.44 -8.72 -11.03
C ARG A 461 -27.35 -7.53 -10.08
N GLU A 462 -27.20 -6.33 -10.63
CA GLU A 462 -27.16 -5.09 -9.84
C GLU A 462 -28.45 -4.87 -9.03
N ILE A 463 -29.62 -4.99 -9.68
CA ILE A 463 -30.93 -4.81 -9.03
C ILE A 463 -31.19 -5.90 -7.99
N ILE A 464 -30.74 -7.14 -8.26
CA ILE A 464 -30.83 -8.25 -7.31
C ILE A 464 -30.09 -7.89 -6.01
N VAL A 465 -28.81 -7.49 -6.13
CA VAL A 465 -28.00 -7.09 -4.96
C VAL A 465 -28.62 -5.90 -4.24
N THR A 466 -29.11 -4.92 -4.99
CA THR A 466 -29.78 -3.74 -4.46
C THR A 466 -31.04 -4.09 -3.67
N PHE A 467 -31.87 -5.02 -4.14
CA PHE A 467 -33.04 -5.50 -3.41
C PHE A 467 -32.65 -6.15 -2.08
N PHE A 468 -31.67 -7.06 -2.07
CA PHE A 468 -31.24 -7.73 -0.83
C PHE A 468 -30.64 -6.75 0.18
N ARG A 469 -29.87 -5.75 -0.28
CA ARG A 469 -29.37 -4.67 0.57
C ARG A 469 -30.50 -3.79 1.11
N ALA A 470 -31.50 -3.47 0.28
CA ALA A 470 -32.67 -2.71 0.70
C ALA A 470 -33.51 -3.47 1.75
N ALA A 471 -33.70 -4.78 1.55
CA ALA A 471 -34.38 -5.65 2.51
C ALA A 471 -33.63 -5.71 3.84
N PHE A 472 -32.30 -5.83 3.80
CA PHE A 472 -31.45 -5.79 4.98
C PHE A 472 -31.57 -4.46 5.75
N LEU A 473 -31.50 -3.33 5.06
CA LEU A 473 -31.66 -2.00 5.68
C LEU A 473 -33.04 -1.87 6.33
N PHE A 474 -34.11 -2.24 5.61
CA PHE A 474 -35.47 -2.18 6.15
C PHE A 474 -35.64 -3.04 7.41
N LEU A 475 -35.09 -4.27 7.40
CA LEU A 475 -35.13 -5.17 8.55
C LEU A 475 -34.27 -4.68 9.72
N SER A 476 -33.15 -4.01 9.44
CA SER A 476 -32.25 -3.48 10.48
C SER A 476 -32.97 -2.48 11.39
N TYR A 477 -33.89 -1.68 10.83
CA TYR A 477 -34.66 -0.68 11.59
C TYR A 477 -36.05 -1.14 12.02
N PHE A 478 -36.78 -1.90 11.17
CA PHE A 478 -38.21 -2.17 11.39
C PHE A 478 -38.54 -3.65 11.66
N TYR A 479 -37.62 -4.45 12.20
CA TYR A 479 -37.88 -5.87 12.48
C TYR A 479 -39.02 -6.11 13.49
N HIS A 480 -39.24 -5.18 14.43
CA HIS A 480 -40.30 -5.25 15.43
C HIS A 480 -41.71 -5.25 14.82
N MET A 481 -41.87 -4.75 13.59
CA MET A 481 -43.16 -4.66 12.91
C MET A 481 -43.53 -5.99 12.24
N GLU A 482 -44.14 -6.89 13.01
CA GLU A 482 -44.48 -8.27 12.60
C GLU A 482 -45.23 -8.37 11.27
N ARG A 483 -46.11 -7.40 10.95
CA ARG A 483 -46.90 -7.41 9.71
C ARG A 483 -46.02 -7.36 8.47
N TYR A 484 -45.00 -6.51 8.46
CA TYR A 484 -44.12 -6.31 7.31
C TYR A 484 -43.04 -7.38 7.25
N SER A 485 -42.49 -7.78 8.40
CA SER A 485 -41.46 -8.81 8.49
C SER A 485 -42.00 -10.19 8.07
N ASN A 486 -43.22 -10.57 8.49
CA ASN A 486 -43.87 -11.81 8.06
C ASN A 486 -44.21 -11.80 6.57
N SER A 487 -44.78 -10.68 6.07
CA SER A 487 -45.09 -10.55 4.65
C SER A 487 -43.84 -10.58 3.77
N LEU A 488 -42.71 -10.05 4.25
CA LEU A 488 -41.43 -10.15 3.57
C LEU A 488 -40.92 -11.61 3.55
N THR A 489 -41.03 -12.33 4.66
CA THR A 489 -40.67 -13.76 4.73
C THR A 489 -41.44 -14.59 3.72
N GLU A 490 -42.77 -14.42 3.64
CA GLU A 490 -43.62 -15.11 2.65
C GLU A 490 -43.18 -14.81 1.21
N LYS A 491 -42.94 -13.53 0.90
CA LYS A 491 -42.48 -13.06 -0.40
C LYS A 491 -41.10 -13.56 -0.79
N LEU A 492 -40.15 -13.62 0.15
CA LEU A 492 -38.80 -14.16 -0.06
C LEU A 492 -38.86 -15.68 -0.31
N CYS A 493 -39.74 -16.40 0.40
CA CYS A 493 -39.98 -17.81 0.15
C CYS A 493 -40.57 -18.05 -1.25
N GLU A 494 -41.53 -17.23 -1.66
CA GLU A 494 -42.08 -17.28 -3.02
C GLU A 494 -41.00 -16.98 -4.06
N LEU A 495 -40.16 -15.97 -3.84
CA LEU A 495 -39.07 -15.62 -4.75
C LEU A 495 -38.08 -16.77 -4.91
N TYR A 496 -37.70 -17.40 -3.81
CA TYR A 496 -36.79 -18.53 -3.79
C TYR A 496 -37.31 -19.72 -4.63
N LEU A 497 -38.61 -20.02 -4.55
CA LEU A 497 -39.23 -21.07 -5.35
C LEU A 497 -39.19 -20.79 -6.86
N HIS A 498 -39.32 -19.51 -7.25
CA HIS A 498 -39.24 -19.13 -8.66
C HIS A 498 -37.79 -19.06 -9.16
N HIS A 499 -36.84 -18.73 -8.28
CA HIS A 499 -35.43 -18.48 -8.60
C HIS A 499 -34.48 -19.09 -7.56
N THR A 500 -34.24 -20.39 -7.65
CA THR A 500 -33.41 -21.16 -6.70
C THR A 500 -31.95 -20.68 -6.62
N HIS A 501 -31.43 -20.11 -7.71
CA HIS A 501 -30.07 -19.57 -7.80
C HIS A 501 -29.81 -18.37 -6.87
N LEU A 502 -30.86 -17.75 -6.32
CA LEU A 502 -30.74 -16.65 -5.35
C LEU A 502 -30.41 -17.12 -3.92
N ALA A 503 -30.24 -18.43 -3.70
CA ALA A 503 -29.84 -19.02 -2.43
C ALA A 503 -28.69 -18.29 -1.71
N PRO A 504 -27.56 -17.93 -2.36
CA PRO A 504 -26.45 -17.26 -1.67
C PRO A 504 -26.84 -15.90 -1.09
N HIS A 505 -27.73 -15.16 -1.76
CA HIS A 505 -28.17 -13.85 -1.29
C HIS A 505 -29.13 -13.96 -0.11
N LEU A 506 -29.97 -15.00 -0.07
CA LEU A 506 -30.84 -15.29 1.07
C LEU A 506 -30.05 -15.77 2.29
N ILE A 507 -29.03 -16.61 2.09
CA ILE A 507 -28.09 -17.02 3.15
C ILE A 507 -27.39 -15.79 3.72
N SER A 508 -26.79 -14.97 2.85
CA SER A 508 -26.12 -13.73 3.26
C SER A 508 -27.07 -12.77 4.00
N LEU A 509 -28.33 -12.64 3.57
CA LEU A 509 -29.32 -11.83 4.29
C LEU A 509 -29.62 -12.39 5.69
N ALA A 510 -29.79 -13.71 5.81
CA ALA A 510 -30.03 -14.37 7.10
C ALA A 510 -28.83 -14.21 8.04
N ASP A 511 -27.60 -14.39 7.54
CA ASP A 511 -26.38 -14.26 8.32
C ASP A 511 -26.16 -12.84 8.82
N GLN A 512 -26.23 -11.85 7.92
CA GLN A 512 -26.02 -10.45 8.29
C GLN A 512 -27.11 -9.92 9.23
N THR A 513 -28.36 -10.38 9.07
CA THR A 513 -29.44 -10.00 10.02
C THR A 513 -29.22 -10.65 11.39
N GLN A 514 -28.72 -11.88 11.46
CA GLN A 514 -28.40 -12.56 12.71
C GLN A 514 -27.19 -11.96 13.43
N ASP A 515 -26.17 -11.52 12.69
CA ASP A 515 -24.98 -10.85 13.24
C ASP A 515 -25.31 -9.47 13.82
N ARG A 516 -26.10 -8.65 13.09
CA ARG A 516 -26.50 -7.31 13.55
C ARG A 516 -27.63 -7.32 14.59
N LEU A 517 -28.59 -8.24 14.46
CA LEU A 517 -29.80 -8.30 15.30
C LEU A 517 -29.83 -9.61 16.11
N SER A 518 -28.89 -9.76 17.05
CA SER A 518 -28.79 -10.97 17.89
C SER A 518 -30.06 -11.28 18.71
N GLU A 519 -30.89 -10.28 18.97
CA GLU A 519 -32.15 -10.40 19.72
C GLU A 519 -33.36 -10.83 18.85
N SER A 520 -33.29 -10.68 17.52
CA SER A 520 -34.40 -10.97 16.62
C SER A 520 -34.46 -12.45 16.24
N ASN A 521 -35.67 -13.05 16.25
CA ASN A 521 -35.90 -14.41 15.76
C ASN A 521 -36.25 -14.46 14.25
N TRP A 522 -36.28 -13.32 13.55
CA TRP A 522 -36.74 -13.24 12.16
C TRP A 522 -35.92 -14.13 11.20
N ALA A 523 -34.59 -14.13 11.31
CA ALA A 523 -33.72 -14.94 10.46
C ALA A 523 -34.01 -16.45 10.64
N VAL A 524 -34.27 -16.87 11.89
CA VAL A 524 -34.63 -18.25 12.23
C VAL A 524 -36.01 -18.62 11.65
N GLU A 525 -36.96 -17.69 11.67
CA GLU A 525 -38.29 -17.87 11.08
C GLU A 525 -38.23 -17.98 9.56
N LEU A 526 -37.46 -17.13 8.89
CA LEU A 526 -37.20 -17.22 7.45
C LEU A 526 -36.60 -18.59 7.08
N LEU A 527 -35.57 -19.03 7.80
CA LEU A 527 -34.93 -20.32 7.56
C LEU A 527 -35.89 -21.50 7.80
N ARG A 528 -36.78 -21.40 8.80
CA ARG A 528 -37.83 -22.41 9.07
C ARG A 528 -38.86 -22.47 7.95
N GLU A 529 -39.32 -21.32 7.46
CA GLU A 529 -40.27 -21.27 6.34
C GLU A 529 -39.65 -21.77 5.03
N LEU A 530 -38.39 -21.42 4.75
CA LEU A 530 -37.64 -21.94 3.61
C LEU A 530 -37.47 -23.46 3.70
N GLN A 531 -37.20 -24.01 4.90
CA GLN A 531 -37.16 -25.46 5.12
C GLN A 531 -38.51 -26.11 4.79
N ARG A 532 -39.61 -25.54 5.27
CA ARG A 532 -40.97 -26.04 5.02
C ARG A 532 -41.27 -26.04 3.52
N VAL A 533 -40.92 -24.96 2.83
CA VAL A 533 -41.14 -24.78 1.41
C VAL A 533 -40.34 -25.78 0.58
N ILE A 534 -39.04 -25.94 0.84
CA ILE A 534 -38.15 -26.91 0.16
C ILE A 534 -38.66 -28.34 0.36
N THR A 535 -39.01 -28.72 1.59
CA THR A 535 -39.43 -30.08 1.92
C THR A 535 -40.83 -30.42 1.39
N SER A 536 -41.67 -29.41 1.14
CA SER A 536 -43.00 -29.57 0.53
C SER A 536 -42.99 -29.65 -1.00
N ALA A 537 -41.87 -29.33 -1.65
CA ALA A 537 -41.78 -29.31 -3.11
C ALA A 537 -41.81 -30.75 -3.69
N PRO A 538 -42.59 -31.00 -4.77
CA PRO A 538 -42.67 -32.32 -5.38
C PRO A 538 -41.35 -32.71 -6.03
N LEU A 539 -40.76 -33.83 -5.60
CA LEU A 539 -39.48 -34.36 -6.07
C LEU A 539 -39.43 -34.61 -7.59
N THR A 540 -40.58 -34.77 -8.25
CA THR A 540 -40.71 -35.03 -9.69
C THR A 540 -40.49 -33.80 -10.58
N GLN A 541 -40.46 -32.58 -10.02
CA GLN A 541 -40.33 -31.32 -10.75
C GLN A 541 -38.97 -30.62 -10.55
N LEU A 542 -38.07 -31.20 -9.73
CA LEU A 542 -36.79 -30.60 -9.38
C LEU A 542 -35.73 -30.85 -10.46
N THR A 543 -35.06 -29.80 -10.94
CA THR A 543 -33.86 -29.96 -11.76
C THR A 543 -32.63 -30.26 -10.89
N LEU A 544 -31.58 -30.82 -11.50
CA LEU A 544 -30.32 -31.12 -10.79
C LEU A 544 -29.67 -29.87 -10.17
N GLN A 545 -29.78 -28.73 -10.84
CA GLN A 545 -29.20 -27.46 -10.38
C GLN A 545 -30.02 -26.87 -9.23
N ASP A 546 -31.36 -26.94 -9.30
CA ASP A 546 -32.24 -26.51 -8.22
C ASP A 546 -31.99 -27.31 -6.94
N LEU A 547 -31.79 -28.64 -7.08
CA LEU A 547 -31.47 -29.51 -5.96
C LEU A 547 -30.15 -29.12 -5.28
N GLY A 548 -29.12 -28.74 -6.06
CA GLY A 548 -27.87 -28.24 -5.50
C GLY A 548 -28.07 -27.01 -4.62
N TRP A 549 -28.89 -26.04 -5.05
CA TRP A 549 -29.21 -24.85 -4.27
C TRP A 549 -30.11 -25.12 -3.07
N HIS A 550 -31.08 -26.04 -3.20
CA HIS A 550 -31.89 -26.51 -2.07
C HIS A 550 -31.03 -27.15 -0.99
N LEU A 551 -30.05 -27.98 -1.36
CA LEU A 551 -29.13 -28.61 -0.40
C LEU A 551 -28.23 -27.57 0.29
N LYS A 552 -27.74 -26.56 -0.43
CA LYS A 552 -26.97 -25.45 0.19
C LYS A 552 -27.80 -24.66 1.21
N MET A 553 -29.05 -24.34 0.87
CA MET A 553 -29.97 -23.71 1.83
C MET A 553 -30.25 -24.60 3.04
N LEU A 554 -30.53 -25.89 2.82
CA LEU A 554 -30.77 -26.85 3.90
C LEU A 554 -29.53 -27.06 4.78
N ALA A 555 -28.32 -26.94 4.23
CA ALA A 555 -27.09 -27.01 5.01
C ALA A 555 -27.01 -25.83 5.99
N ARG A 556 -27.34 -24.61 5.54
CA ARG A 556 -27.42 -23.43 6.40
C ARG A 556 -28.54 -23.53 7.44
N VAL A 557 -29.71 -24.04 7.06
CA VAL A 557 -30.82 -24.33 7.99
C VAL A 557 -30.40 -25.34 9.06
N ALA A 558 -29.59 -26.33 8.71
CA ALA A 558 -29.08 -27.35 9.63
C ALA A 558 -28.03 -26.83 10.63
N GLU A 559 -27.54 -25.59 10.48
CA GLU A 559 -26.68 -24.93 11.47
C GLU A 559 -27.51 -24.35 12.63
N GLU A 560 -28.77 -24.00 12.39
CA GLU A 560 -29.64 -23.38 13.38
C GLU A 560 -30.23 -24.37 14.37
N GLY A 561 -29.70 -24.37 15.60
CA GLY A 561 -30.12 -25.28 16.68
C GLY A 561 -31.60 -25.20 17.07
N LYS A 562 -32.26 -24.07 16.80
CA LYS A 562 -33.68 -23.82 17.12
C LYS A 562 -34.65 -24.50 16.14
N ILE A 563 -34.19 -24.99 14.98
CA ILE A 563 -35.06 -25.53 13.91
C ILE A 563 -35.09 -27.08 13.95
N PRO A 564 -36.27 -27.71 13.94
CA PRO A 564 -36.38 -29.17 13.89
C PRO A 564 -36.01 -29.72 12.50
N GLN A 565 -35.09 -30.70 12.44
CA GLN A 565 -34.51 -31.17 11.16
C GLN A 565 -35.12 -32.48 10.61
N ARG A 566 -36.20 -32.99 11.23
CA ARG A 566 -36.82 -34.27 10.81
C ARG A 566 -37.37 -34.21 9.38
N THR A 567 -37.91 -33.06 8.98
CA THR A 567 -38.41 -32.81 7.62
C THR A 567 -37.26 -32.78 6.60
N THR A 568 -36.14 -32.14 6.93
CA THR A 568 -34.89 -32.17 6.13
C THR A 568 -34.46 -33.62 5.85
N LEU A 569 -34.43 -34.47 6.88
CA LEU A 569 -34.04 -35.88 6.72
C LEU A 569 -35.04 -36.69 5.88
N SER A 570 -36.35 -36.45 6.06
CA SER A 570 -37.36 -37.09 5.22
C SER A 570 -37.21 -36.72 3.75
N PHE A 571 -36.90 -35.45 3.46
CA PHE A 571 -36.63 -34.97 2.11
C PHE A 571 -35.36 -35.61 1.54
N LEU A 572 -34.24 -35.64 2.28
CA LEU A 572 -33.02 -36.34 1.86
C LEU A 572 -33.29 -37.82 1.57
N SER A 573 -34.05 -38.51 2.43
CA SER A 573 -34.41 -39.91 2.18
C SER A 573 -35.22 -40.08 0.89
N GLY A 574 -36.15 -39.17 0.61
CA GLY A 574 -36.95 -39.16 -0.61
C GLY A 574 -36.14 -38.89 -1.88
N VAL A 575 -35.12 -38.04 -1.79
CA VAL A 575 -34.18 -37.74 -2.88
C VAL A 575 -33.29 -38.94 -3.20
N ILE A 576 -32.85 -39.71 -2.20
CA ILE A 576 -31.88 -40.80 -2.39
C ILE A 576 -32.58 -42.13 -2.73
N THR A 577 -33.88 -42.28 -2.41
CA THR A 577 -34.63 -43.53 -2.63
C THR A 577 -34.82 -43.84 -4.14
N PRO A 578 -34.64 -45.11 -4.59
CA PRO A 578 -34.51 -45.46 -6.01
C PRO A 578 -35.74 -45.21 -6.89
N SER A 579 -36.93 -45.16 -6.29
CA SER A 579 -38.20 -45.03 -7.03
C SER A 579 -38.42 -43.62 -7.59
N SER A 580 -37.62 -42.64 -7.17
CA SER A 580 -37.89 -41.21 -7.38
C SER A 580 -36.78 -40.47 -8.14
N SER A 581 -35.55 -40.99 -8.18
CA SER A 581 -34.40 -40.24 -8.74
C SER A 581 -33.34 -41.14 -9.40
N SER A 582 -32.82 -40.74 -10.56
CA SER A 582 -31.66 -41.34 -11.24
C SER A 582 -30.31 -40.87 -10.65
N LEU A 583 -30.35 -40.09 -9.57
CA LEU A 583 -29.21 -39.37 -8.97
C LEU A 583 -28.14 -40.27 -8.39
N CYS A 584 -28.55 -41.34 -7.70
CA CYS A 584 -27.62 -42.32 -7.14
C CYS A 584 -26.88 -43.10 -8.24
N VAL A 585 -27.47 -43.20 -9.44
CA VAL A 585 -26.87 -43.88 -10.60
C VAL A 585 -26.00 -42.92 -11.42
N SER A 586 -26.34 -41.62 -11.48
CA SER A 586 -25.56 -40.63 -12.23
C SER A 586 -24.22 -40.29 -11.58
N GLY A 587 -24.06 -40.50 -10.26
CA GLY A 587 -22.79 -40.37 -9.55
C GLY A 587 -22.20 -38.96 -9.55
N ASP A 588 -23.03 -37.91 -9.51
CA ASP A 588 -22.53 -36.53 -9.54
C ASP A 588 -21.87 -36.13 -8.21
N TRP A 589 -20.54 -36.14 -8.21
CA TRP A 589 -19.69 -35.79 -7.07
C TRP A 589 -20.09 -34.48 -6.37
N ARG A 590 -20.49 -33.42 -7.12
CA ARG A 590 -20.84 -32.13 -6.51
C ARG A 590 -22.11 -32.23 -5.65
N LEU A 591 -23.11 -32.91 -6.18
CA LEU A 591 -24.38 -33.11 -5.49
C LEU A 591 -24.21 -34.02 -4.27
N GLY A 592 -23.42 -35.10 -4.41
CA GLY A 592 -23.07 -35.98 -3.29
C GLY A 592 -22.42 -35.21 -2.14
N ASN A 593 -21.52 -34.27 -2.45
CA ASN A 593 -20.90 -33.40 -1.45
C ASN A 593 -21.89 -32.43 -0.81
N SER A 594 -22.83 -31.87 -1.55
CA SER A 594 -23.89 -31.04 -0.96
C SER A 594 -24.76 -31.84 0.02
N ILE A 595 -25.11 -33.09 -0.28
CA ILE A 595 -25.86 -33.99 0.63
C ILE A 595 -25.03 -34.30 1.88
N LEU A 596 -23.76 -34.65 1.71
CA LEU A 596 -22.84 -34.90 2.83
C LEU A 596 -22.61 -33.64 3.68
N GLY A 597 -22.61 -32.45 3.07
CA GLY A 597 -22.54 -31.17 3.75
C GLY A 597 -23.71 -30.96 4.72
N VAL A 598 -24.95 -31.21 4.26
CA VAL A 598 -26.14 -31.18 5.13
C VAL A 598 -26.01 -32.22 6.25
N CYS A 599 -25.64 -33.47 5.92
CA CYS A 599 -25.48 -34.52 6.91
C CYS A 599 -24.43 -34.14 7.98
N ARG A 600 -23.32 -33.52 7.58
CA ARG A 600 -22.27 -33.04 8.49
C ARG A 600 -22.79 -31.97 9.45
N ARG A 601 -23.60 -31.02 8.99
CA ARG A 601 -24.22 -30.00 9.88
C ARG A 601 -25.20 -30.65 10.85
N LEU A 602 -25.99 -31.62 10.41
CA LEU A 602 -26.92 -32.39 11.25
C LEU A 602 -26.21 -33.23 12.32
N LEU A 603 -25.03 -33.76 12.01
CA LEU A 603 -24.19 -34.49 12.98
C LEU A 603 -23.82 -33.61 14.19
N VAL A 604 -23.58 -32.31 13.99
CA VAL A 604 -23.21 -31.36 15.07
C VAL A 604 -24.44 -30.74 15.75
N HIS A 605 -25.66 -31.06 15.29
CA HIS A 605 -26.87 -30.35 15.69
C HIS A 605 -27.31 -30.61 17.16
N PRO A 606 -27.82 -29.60 17.89
CA PRO A 606 -28.34 -29.71 19.26
C PRO A 606 -29.54 -30.66 19.46
N SER A 607 -30.16 -31.17 18.39
CA SER A 607 -31.23 -32.19 18.45
C SER A 607 -30.87 -33.57 17.88
N LEU A 608 -29.59 -33.86 17.66
CA LEU A 608 -29.06 -35.14 17.16
C LEU A 608 -29.74 -36.39 17.75
N ASP A 609 -30.00 -36.44 19.07
CA ASP A 609 -30.58 -37.63 19.73
C ASP A 609 -31.92 -38.08 19.10
N SER A 610 -32.71 -37.12 18.62
CA SER A 610 -33.98 -37.39 17.92
C SER A 610 -33.82 -37.73 16.44
N LEU A 611 -32.64 -37.47 15.88
CA LEU A 611 -32.30 -37.57 14.45
C LEU A 611 -31.35 -38.73 14.15
N LEU A 612 -30.86 -39.45 15.17
CA LEU A 612 -29.88 -40.55 15.04
C LEU A 612 -30.31 -41.60 14.01
N ILE A 613 -31.51 -42.16 14.16
CA ILE A 613 -31.99 -43.26 13.31
C ILE A 613 -32.19 -42.78 11.86
N PRO A 614 -32.96 -41.69 11.60
CA PRO A 614 -33.17 -41.26 10.21
C PRO A 614 -31.88 -40.78 9.52
N LEU A 615 -30.93 -40.19 10.25
CA LEU A 615 -29.64 -39.79 9.70
C LEU A 615 -28.75 -41.00 9.39
N ALA A 616 -28.76 -42.02 10.25
CA ALA A 616 -28.05 -43.27 10.04
C ALA A 616 -28.57 -44.00 8.78
N ASP A 617 -29.89 -44.04 8.58
CA ASP A 617 -30.51 -44.65 7.39
C ASP A 617 -30.08 -43.94 6.10
N VAL A 618 -30.07 -42.61 6.09
CA VAL A 618 -29.62 -41.79 4.94
C VAL A 618 -28.14 -42.04 4.62
N LEU A 619 -27.26 -42.00 5.63
CA LEU A 619 -25.82 -42.25 5.47
C LEU A 619 -25.53 -43.69 5.00
N GLN A 620 -26.24 -44.68 5.55
CA GLN A 620 -26.11 -46.07 5.15
C GLN A 620 -26.54 -46.27 3.69
N HIS A 621 -27.61 -45.59 3.26
CA HIS A 621 -28.08 -45.69 1.88
C HIS A 621 -27.07 -45.10 0.90
N LEU A 622 -26.49 -43.93 1.21
CA LEU A 622 -25.40 -43.32 0.42
C LEU A 622 -24.17 -44.23 0.35
N ALA A 623 -23.75 -44.80 1.49
CA ALA A 623 -22.60 -45.70 1.60
C ALA A 623 -22.73 -46.99 0.76
N CYS A 624 -23.96 -47.45 0.51
CA CYS A 624 -24.23 -48.72 -0.18
C CYS A 624 -24.62 -48.56 -1.66
N ARG A 625 -25.19 -47.41 -2.05
CA ARG A 625 -25.93 -47.27 -3.33
C ARG A 625 -25.49 -46.11 -4.21
N TYR A 626 -24.68 -45.17 -3.73
CA TYR A 626 -24.26 -44.02 -4.53
C TYR A 626 -23.20 -44.38 -5.58
N GLY A 627 -23.23 -43.81 -6.78
CA GLY A 627 -22.33 -44.21 -7.88
C GLY A 627 -20.85 -43.84 -7.69
N ASP A 628 -20.56 -42.78 -6.92
CA ASP A 628 -19.21 -42.28 -6.67
C ASP A 628 -18.57 -42.91 -5.41
N THR A 629 -17.32 -43.37 -5.51
CA THR A 629 -16.62 -44.07 -4.44
C THR A 629 -16.22 -43.15 -3.29
N ASP A 630 -15.86 -41.90 -3.57
CA ASP A 630 -15.45 -40.95 -2.54
C ASP A 630 -16.64 -40.61 -1.65
N ILE A 631 -17.80 -40.34 -2.25
CA ILE A 631 -19.04 -40.07 -1.51
C ILE A 631 -19.45 -41.28 -0.65
N GLN A 632 -19.31 -42.51 -1.16
CA GLN A 632 -19.58 -43.73 -0.38
C GLN A 632 -18.68 -43.82 0.86
N ASP A 633 -17.38 -43.59 0.71
CA ASP A 633 -16.42 -43.73 1.80
C ASP A 633 -16.60 -42.64 2.86
N HIS A 634 -16.90 -41.41 2.45
CA HIS A 634 -17.23 -40.34 3.37
C HIS A 634 -18.56 -40.61 4.11
N ALA A 635 -19.57 -41.17 3.43
CA ALA A 635 -20.81 -41.59 4.06
C ALA A 635 -20.58 -42.71 5.09
N ARG A 636 -19.72 -43.69 4.78
CA ARG A 636 -19.30 -44.75 5.73
C ARG A 636 -18.58 -44.19 6.94
N LEU A 637 -17.70 -43.21 6.74
CA LEU A 637 -17.00 -42.53 7.82
C LEU A 637 -18.00 -41.82 8.74
N TYR A 638 -18.90 -41.01 8.19
CA TYR A 638 -19.93 -40.31 8.97
C TYR A 638 -20.88 -41.27 9.70
N TYR A 639 -21.29 -42.37 9.06
CA TYR A 639 -22.09 -43.43 9.70
C TYR A 639 -21.35 -44.08 10.87
N THR A 640 -20.05 -44.34 10.70
CA THR A 640 -19.21 -44.91 11.76
C THR A 640 -19.04 -43.93 12.92
N LEU A 641 -18.80 -42.65 12.63
CA LEU A 641 -18.70 -41.61 13.67
C LEU A 641 -20.00 -41.48 14.46
N LEU A 642 -21.15 -41.50 13.78
CA LEU A 642 -22.47 -41.41 14.40
C LEU A 642 -22.76 -42.58 15.36
N THR A 643 -22.30 -43.79 15.02
CA THR A 643 -22.58 -45.01 15.79
C THR A 643 -21.56 -45.28 16.91
N THR A 644 -20.35 -44.71 16.82
CA THR A 644 -19.24 -45.03 17.74
C THR A 644 -18.87 -43.91 18.71
N LEU A 645 -19.15 -42.65 18.40
CA LEU A 645 -18.74 -41.51 19.23
C LEU A 645 -19.90 -40.94 20.05
N SER A 646 -19.57 -40.45 21.24
CA SER A 646 -20.50 -39.61 22.01
C SER A 646 -20.66 -38.25 21.34
N ARG A 647 -21.81 -37.60 21.54
CA ARG A 647 -22.15 -36.29 20.96
C ARG A 647 -21.05 -35.24 21.14
N GLU A 648 -20.53 -35.10 22.36
CA GLU A 648 -19.50 -34.11 22.69
C GLU A 648 -18.20 -34.36 21.90
N LYS A 649 -17.81 -35.64 21.75
CA LYS A 649 -16.63 -36.03 20.96
C LYS A 649 -16.89 -35.84 19.48
N LEU A 650 -18.09 -36.12 19.02
CA LEU A 650 -18.50 -35.96 17.63
C LEU A 650 -18.55 -34.48 17.23
N ALA A 651 -19.13 -33.61 18.08
CA ALA A 651 -19.05 -32.17 17.93
C ALA A 651 -17.60 -31.69 17.98
N GLY A 652 -16.76 -32.16 18.90
CA GLY A 652 -15.33 -31.81 18.94
C GLY A 652 -14.53 -32.23 17.69
N VAL A 653 -14.85 -33.38 17.10
CA VAL A 653 -14.20 -33.90 15.87
C VAL A 653 -14.69 -33.15 14.62
N LEU A 654 -15.94 -32.66 14.61
CA LEU A 654 -16.56 -32.04 13.43
C LEU A 654 -16.60 -30.50 13.47
N ALA A 655 -16.64 -29.87 14.65
CA ALA A 655 -16.76 -28.42 14.86
C ALA A 655 -15.45 -27.64 14.68
N GLN A 656 -14.52 -28.19 13.90
CA GLN A 656 -13.30 -27.50 13.50
C GLN A 656 -13.67 -26.36 12.53
N GLY A 657 -14.03 -25.20 13.08
CA GLY A 657 -14.46 -24.03 12.31
C GLY A 657 -14.94 -22.82 13.11
N ALA A 658 -15.52 -22.96 14.30
CA ALA A 658 -16.12 -21.82 15.01
C ALA A 658 -15.89 -21.87 16.52
N ILE A 659 -14.89 -21.13 17.02
CA ILE A 659 -14.87 -20.52 18.36
C ILE A 659 -14.05 -19.22 18.28
N GLU A 660 -14.73 -18.08 18.39
CA GLU A 660 -14.17 -16.83 18.92
C GLU A 660 -13.77 -17.06 20.38
N GLY A 661 -12.57 -16.61 20.76
CA GLY A 661 -12.12 -16.61 22.16
C GLY A 661 -10.90 -17.49 22.45
N GLY A 662 -9.72 -17.03 22.03
CA GLY A 662 -8.49 -17.14 22.85
C GLY A 662 -7.81 -18.49 23.08
N ARG A 663 -8.27 -19.63 22.56
CA ARG A 663 -7.51 -20.90 22.68
C ARG A 663 -7.59 -21.76 21.43
N GLN A 664 -6.57 -21.64 20.59
CA GLN A 664 -6.36 -22.51 19.43
C GLN A 664 -6.11 -23.96 19.87
N VAL A 665 -7.09 -24.84 19.68
CA VAL A 665 -6.87 -26.28 19.72
C VAL A 665 -6.61 -26.76 18.28
N LYS A 666 -5.43 -27.35 18.09
CA LYS A 666 -4.83 -27.92 16.87
C LYS A 666 -5.88 -28.39 15.83
N LYS A 667 -5.95 -27.70 14.69
CA LYS A 667 -6.68 -28.14 13.48
C LYS A 667 -5.90 -29.27 12.80
N ARG A 668 -6.18 -30.52 13.17
CA ARG A 668 -5.79 -31.69 12.36
C ARG A 668 -7.02 -32.56 12.17
N SER A 669 -7.70 -32.41 11.04
CA SER A 669 -8.58 -33.45 10.53
C SER A 669 -8.52 -33.48 9.01
N LEU A 670 -8.34 -34.69 8.47
CA LEU A 670 -8.15 -35.02 7.05
C LEU A 670 -9.43 -34.81 6.22
N SER A 671 -10.47 -34.19 6.78
CA SER A 671 -11.78 -33.97 6.17
C SER A 671 -11.96 -32.57 5.56
N SER A 672 -10.90 -31.75 5.47
CA SER A 672 -10.94 -30.43 4.80
C SER A 672 -10.93 -30.49 3.26
N LEU A 673 -11.15 -31.67 2.66
CA LEU A 673 -11.32 -31.86 1.22
C LEU A 673 -12.72 -31.46 0.70
N MET A 674 -13.62 -30.96 1.58
CA MET A 674 -14.89 -30.37 1.15
C MET A 674 -14.66 -28.95 0.59
N ALA A 675 -14.91 -28.78 -0.70
CA ALA A 675 -14.66 -27.55 -1.47
C ALA A 675 -15.52 -26.32 -1.11
N GLU A 676 -16.36 -26.37 -0.06
CA GLU A 676 -17.34 -25.30 0.23
C GLU A 676 -17.47 -24.99 1.73
N SER A 677 -16.35 -24.79 2.43
CA SER A 677 -16.37 -24.18 3.78
C SER A 677 -15.78 -22.78 3.66
N GLU A 678 -16.33 -21.77 4.35
CA GLU A 678 -15.77 -20.40 4.45
C GLU A 678 -14.30 -20.37 4.94
N GLY A 679 -13.79 -21.48 5.49
CA GLY A 679 -12.36 -21.66 5.71
C GLY A 679 -11.50 -21.65 4.42
N LEU A 680 -12.07 -21.93 3.24
CA LEU A 680 -11.36 -21.87 1.96
C LEU A 680 -11.00 -20.44 1.58
N THR A 681 -11.84 -19.44 1.83
CA THR A 681 -11.45 -18.05 1.55
C THR A 681 -10.29 -17.63 2.44
N GLY A 682 -10.30 -17.99 3.74
CA GLY A 682 -9.17 -17.73 4.66
C GLY A 682 -7.89 -18.54 4.37
N VAL A 683 -8.01 -19.75 3.82
CA VAL A 683 -6.87 -20.60 3.40
C VAL A 683 -6.32 -20.18 2.03
N LEU A 684 -7.17 -19.65 1.14
CA LEU A 684 -6.80 -19.13 -0.18
C LEU A 684 -6.25 -17.70 -0.13
N THR A 685 -6.55 -16.94 0.92
CA THR A 685 -5.95 -15.63 1.16
C THR A 685 -4.54 -15.80 1.73
N ILE A 686 -3.56 -15.23 1.04
CA ILE A 686 -2.20 -15.11 1.55
C ILE A 686 -2.20 -14.04 2.66
N HIS A 687 -1.93 -14.44 3.89
CA HIS A 687 -1.85 -13.52 5.03
C HIS A 687 -0.49 -12.84 5.06
N GLN A 688 -0.47 -11.51 5.17
CA GLN A 688 0.79 -10.76 5.27
C GLN A 688 1.32 -10.82 6.71
N MET A 689 2.62 -11.13 6.86
CA MET A 689 3.29 -11.12 8.15
C MET A 689 3.99 -9.78 8.39
N GLU A 690 3.80 -9.20 9.57
CA GLU A 690 4.44 -7.93 9.96
C GLU A 690 5.93 -8.10 10.32
N LYS A 691 6.36 -9.32 10.71
CA LYS A 691 7.75 -9.62 11.11
C LYS A 691 8.22 -10.98 10.58
N ALA A 692 9.49 -11.07 10.19
CA ALA A 692 10.13 -12.30 9.74
C ALA A 692 10.39 -13.27 10.91
N ILE A 693 9.92 -14.52 10.78
CA ILE A 693 10.03 -15.56 11.82
C ILE A 693 11.23 -16.50 11.59
N PHE A 694 11.87 -16.40 10.43
CA PHE A 694 13.14 -17.03 10.16
C PHE A 694 14.02 -16.11 9.32
N SER A 695 15.32 -16.32 9.39
CA SER A 695 16.32 -15.61 8.59
C SER A 695 17.16 -16.63 7.81
N VAL A 696 17.75 -16.14 6.74
CA VAL A 696 18.71 -16.89 5.92
C VAL A 696 20.09 -16.45 6.38
N VAL A 697 20.80 -17.32 7.08
CA VAL A 697 22.13 -17.04 7.65
C VAL A 697 23.17 -17.75 6.82
N GLU A 698 24.25 -17.06 6.45
CA GLU A 698 25.33 -17.68 5.68
C GLU A 698 25.99 -18.81 6.47
N VAL A 699 26.17 -19.96 5.82
CA VAL A 699 27.02 -21.01 6.36
C VAL A 699 28.39 -20.79 5.75
N ASN A 700 29.38 -20.46 6.58
CA ASN A 700 30.77 -20.49 6.17
C ASN A 700 31.08 -21.90 5.65
N SER A 701 31.07 -22.06 4.33
CA SER A 701 31.49 -23.31 3.71
C SER A 701 32.97 -23.49 4.04
N GLU A 702 33.29 -24.49 4.84
CA GLU A 702 34.62 -25.09 4.78
C GLU A 702 34.89 -25.37 3.30
N PRO A 703 36.09 -25.03 2.80
CA PRO A 703 36.43 -25.24 1.40
C PRO A 703 36.10 -26.69 1.08
N GLN A 704 35.20 -26.90 0.12
CA GLN A 704 34.95 -28.23 -0.39
C GLN A 704 36.29 -28.72 -0.93
N THR A 705 37.01 -29.51 -0.13
CA THR A 705 37.84 -30.57 -0.67
C THR A 705 36.88 -31.37 -1.52
N ASP A 706 36.88 -31.13 -2.82
CA ASP A 706 36.35 -32.06 -3.79
C ASP A 706 36.95 -33.40 -3.41
N LYS A 707 36.14 -34.24 -2.75
CA LYS A 707 36.36 -35.67 -2.78
C LYS A 707 36.36 -35.99 -4.25
N GLU A 708 37.56 -36.22 -4.78
CA GLU A 708 37.86 -36.78 -6.08
C GLU A 708 36.69 -37.64 -6.55
N SER A 709 35.77 -37.03 -7.31
CA SER A 709 34.76 -37.77 -8.01
C SER A 709 35.51 -38.40 -9.16
N VAL A 710 35.79 -39.70 -8.99
CA VAL A 710 36.47 -40.57 -9.95
C VAL A 710 35.94 -40.25 -11.36
N PRO A 711 36.75 -39.64 -12.24
CA PRO A 711 36.39 -39.54 -13.63
C PRO A 711 36.57 -40.91 -14.25
N ASN A 712 35.63 -41.30 -15.10
CA ASN A 712 35.76 -42.43 -16.00
C ASN A 712 37.16 -42.41 -16.62
N GLN A 713 37.90 -43.50 -16.43
CA GLN A 713 39.12 -43.79 -17.16
C GLN A 713 38.77 -43.79 -18.65
N ASN A 714 39.09 -42.70 -19.35
CA ASN A 714 39.36 -42.61 -20.78
C ASN A 714 39.50 -41.12 -21.16
N GLU A 715 40.66 -40.53 -20.88
CA GLU A 715 41.36 -39.55 -21.74
C GLU A 715 42.59 -39.00 -20.98
N THR A 716 43.75 -39.59 -21.27
CA THR A 716 45.06 -39.08 -20.83
C THR A 716 45.42 -37.83 -21.64
N GLN A 717 44.97 -36.66 -21.22
CA GLN A 717 45.46 -35.38 -21.73
C GLN A 717 46.55 -34.86 -20.79
N LYS A 718 47.82 -35.03 -21.16
CA LYS A 718 48.97 -34.42 -20.45
C LYS A 718 48.93 -32.90 -20.62
N CYS A 719 49.35 -32.16 -19.60
CA CYS A 719 49.61 -30.72 -19.73
C CYS A 719 50.58 -30.48 -20.90
N PRO A 720 50.29 -29.56 -21.84
CA PRO A 720 51.26 -29.15 -22.84
C PRO A 720 52.51 -28.56 -22.16
N ASP A 721 53.70 -28.86 -22.68
CA ASP A 721 54.96 -28.29 -22.15
C ASP A 721 55.15 -26.81 -22.54
N ASP A 722 54.39 -26.32 -23.53
CA ASP A 722 54.46 -24.95 -24.05
C ASP A 722 53.34 -24.05 -23.46
N VAL A 723 53.74 -22.88 -22.97
CA VAL A 723 52.88 -21.90 -22.27
C VAL A 723 51.74 -21.42 -23.17
N ASN A 724 52.04 -21.12 -24.45
CA ASN A 724 51.03 -20.63 -25.39
C ASN A 724 49.98 -21.70 -25.71
N THR A 725 50.39 -22.94 -25.91
CA THR A 725 49.45 -24.05 -26.13
C THR A 725 48.60 -24.35 -24.89
N THR A 726 49.13 -24.12 -23.69
CA THR A 726 48.38 -24.26 -22.43
C THR A 726 47.30 -23.18 -22.29
N LEU A 727 47.61 -21.93 -22.66
CA LEU A 727 46.66 -20.82 -22.70
C LEU A 727 45.53 -21.05 -23.73
N GLU A 728 45.86 -21.54 -24.93
CA GLU A 728 44.87 -21.84 -25.97
C GLU A 728 43.89 -22.95 -25.54
N VAL A 729 44.42 -24.03 -24.95
CA VAL A 729 43.57 -25.12 -24.41
C VAL A 729 42.71 -24.62 -23.25
N TYR A 730 43.23 -23.74 -22.39
CA TYR A 730 42.45 -23.12 -21.32
C TYR A 730 41.29 -22.29 -21.88
N ARG A 731 41.56 -21.39 -22.83
CA ARG A 731 40.54 -20.56 -23.48
C ARG A 731 39.47 -21.36 -24.21
N SER A 732 39.85 -22.47 -24.82
CA SER A 732 38.90 -23.32 -25.55
C SER A 732 37.77 -23.89 -24.67
N GLN A 733 37.96 -23.98 -23.35
CA GLN A 733 36.94 -24.45 -22.40
C GLN A 733 35.78 -23.46 -22.22
N PHE A 734 36.04 -22.16 -22.38
CA PHE A 734 35.03 -21.10 -22.25
C PHE A 734 34.13 -20.94 -23.49
N ASN A 735 34.39 -21.69 -24.57
CA ASN A 735 33.47 -21.78 -25.71
C ASN A 735 32.12 -22.40 -25.32
N ASN A 736 32.06 -23.16 -24.21
CA ASN A 736 30.82 -23.62 -23.62
C ASN A 736 30.29 -22.57 -22.62
N PRO A 737 29.13 -21.93 -22.86
CA PRO A 737 28.60 -20.88 -21.97
C PRO A 737 28.21 -21.37 -20.57
N ALA A 738 28.08 -22.70 -20.37
CA ALA A 738 27.81 -23.29 -19.07
C ALA A 738 29.08 -23.60 -18.25
N PHE A 739 30.28 -23.44 -18.83
CA PHE A 739 31.53 -23.75 -18.14
C PHE A 739 31.88 -22.63 -17.15
N ALA A 740 32.07 -23.01 -15.88
CA ALA A 740 32.50 -22.14 -14.79
C ALA A 740 31.70 -20.82 -14.64
N SER A 741 30.41 -20.82 -15.01
CA SER A 741 29.55 -19.62 -15.02
C SER A 741 28.61 -19.49 -13.82
N GLU A 742 28.67 -20.41 -12.85
CA GLU A 742 27.75 -20.48 -11.71
C GLU A 742 28.51 -20.47 -10.36
N ILE A 743 28.09 -19.58 -9.46
CA ILE A 743 28.56 -19.47 -8.07
C ILE A 743 27.51 -20.10 -7.16
N THR A 744 27.91 -21.01 -6.28
CA THR A 744 26.99 -21.65 -5.32
C THR A 744 27.25 -21.17 -3.90
N LEU A 745 26.34 -20.38 -3.34
CA LEU A 745 26.38 -19.92 -1.95
C LEU A 745 25.48 -20.78 -1.07
N SER A 746 25.97 -21.19 0.11
CA SER A 746 25.23 -22.05 1.03
C SER A 746 24.75 -21.27 2.24
N TYR A 747 23.44 -21.28 2.48
CA TYR A 747 22.81 -20.58 3.59
C TYR A 747 21.99 -21.54 4.45
N GLN A 748 21.84 -21.26 5.73
CA GLN A 748 20.99 -21.98 6.67
C GLN A 748 19.74 -21.18 6.98
N LEU A 749 18.58 -21.84 6.98
CA LEU A 749 17.33 -21.24 7.45
C LEU A 749 17.22 -21.39 8.96
N VAL A 750 17.32 -20.30 9.70
CA VAL A 750 17.29 -20.28 11.17
C VAL A 750 16.04 -19.55 11.66
N HIS A 751 15.35 -20.10 12.66
CA HIS A 751 14.23 -19.41 13.29
C HIS A 751 14.72 -18.17 14.06
N THR A 752 14.02 -17.03 13.92
CA THR A 752 14.29 -15.83 14.73
C THR A 752 13.72 -16.01 16.14
N GLU A 753 14.25 -15.25 17.11
CA GLU A 753 13.97 -15.41 18.55
C GLU A 753 12.52 -15.07 18.96
N ALA A 754 11.68 -14.59 18.04
CA ALA A 754 10.29 -14.27 18.34
C ALA A 754 9.48 -15.54 18.70
N HIS A 755 8.88 -15.53 19.89
CA HIS A 755 8.13 -16.66 20.43
C HIS A 755 6.66 -16.61 20.01
N ASP A 756 6.35 -17.23 18.88
CA ASP A 756 4.99 -17.63 18.55
C ASP A 756 4.96 -19.12 18.21
N SER A 757 4.29 -19.91 19.05
CA SER A 757 4.20 -21.37 18.92
C SER A 757 3.55 -21.84 17.61
N ARG A 758 2.81 -20.95 16.92
CA ARG A 758 2.17 -21.26 15.64
C ARG A 758 3.18 -21.51 14.50
N PHE A 759 4.40 -21.01 14.67
CA PHE A 759 5.43 -21.04 13.63
C PHE A 759 6.62 -21.95 13.99
N ASP A 760 6.45 -22.82 14.99
CA ASP A 760 7.45 -23.84 15.34
C ASP A 760 7.62 -24.90 14.23
N GLN A 761 6.55 -25.11 13.43
CA GLN A 761 6.55 -26.03 12.29
C GLN A 761 6.06 -25.36 11.01
N LEU A 762 6.99 -25.13 10.09
CA LEU A 762 6.74 -24.52 8.79
C LEU A 762 6.88 -25.55 7.68
N PHE A 763 6.00 -25.46 6.68
CA PHE A 763 5.90 -26.39 5.56
C PHE A 763 5.89 -25.62 4.23
N SER A 764 6.37 -26.29 3.18
CA SER A 764 6.32 -25.79 1.79
C SER A 764 6.80 -24.34 1.64
N ILE A 765 7.94 -24.03 2.26
CA ILE A 765 8.52 -22.69 2.20
C ILE A 765 9.06 -22.48 0.79
N ARG A 766 8.52 -21.48 0.09
CA ARG A 766 9.04 -21.02 -1.20
C ARG A 766 9.73 -19.68 -0.99
N LEU A 767 11.03 -19.66 -1.20
CA LEU A 767 11.85 -18.46 -1.16
C LEU A 767 11.92 -17.88 -2.56
N HIS A 768 11.49 -16.63 -2.68
CA HIS A 768 11.59 -15.83 -3.88
C HIS A 768 12.69 -14.79 -3.68
N PHE A 769 13.49 -14.56 -4.72
CA PHE A 769 14.61 -13.62 -4.68
C PHE A 769 14.47 -12.64 -5.84
N SER A 770 14.35 -11.36 -5.51
CA SER A 770 14.41 -10.28 -6.50
C SER A 770 15.74 -9.54 -6.35
N LEU A 771 16.46 -9.44 -7.45
CA LEU A 771 17.71 -8.68 -7.53
C LEU A 771 17.41 -7.18 -7.54
N THR A 772 18.23 -6.38 -6.85
CA THR A 772 18.21 -4.93 -7.06
C THR A 772 18.71 -4.61 -8.46
N ASP A 773 19.82 -5.21 -8.87
CA ASP A 773 20.62 -4.87 -10.05
C ASP A 773 20.67 -5.97 -11.13
N ASP A 774 21.21 -5.64 -12.30
CA ASP A 774 21.37 -6.56 -13.44
C ASP A 774 22.75 -7.27 -13.44
N HIS A 775 23.50 -7.28 -12.32
CA HIS A 775 24.83 -7.90 -12.26
C HIS A 775 24.76 -9.43 -12.34
N TYR A 776 23.66 -10.03 -11.91
CA TYR A 776 23.42 -11.48 -11.95
C TYR A 776 22.15 -11.81 -12.75
N GLU A 777 22.06 -13.04 -13.28
CA GLU A 777 20.81 -13.54 -13.86
C GLU A 777 19.73 -13.78 -12.79
N GLU A 778 18.46 -13.66 -13.18
CA GLU A 778 17.32 -13.90 -12.29
C GLU A 778 17.37 -15.29 -11.66
N LEU A 779 17.24 -15.32 -10.33
CA LEU A 779 17.24 -16.54 -9.54
C LEU A 779 15.88 -17.24 -9.62
N SER A 780 15.89 -18.55 -9.80
CA SER A 780 14.68 -19.37 -9.66
C SER A 780 14.29 -19.52 -8.18
N ASP A 781 12.99 -19.51 -7.91
CA ASP A 781 12.45 -19.78 -6.58
C ASP A 781 13.00 -21.09 -5.98
N ILE A 782 13.40 -21.03 -4.71
CA ILE A 782 13.85 -22.22 -3.99
C ILE A 782 12.74 -22.73 -3.08
N SER A 783 12.44 -24.02 -3.21
CA SER A 783 11.48 -24.70 -2.33
C SER A 783 12.19 -25.47 -1.23
N VAL A 784 11.79 -25.20 0.01
CA VAL A 784 12.24 -25.91 1.21
C VAL A 784 11.03 -26.62 1.82
N PRO A 785 11.06 -27.96 1.92
CA PRO A 785 9.86 -28.74 2.25
C PRO A 785 9.38 -28.50 3.67
N CYS A 786 10.29 -28.34 4.63
CA CYS A 786 9.95 -28.08 6.02
C CYS A 786 11.09 -27.39 6.79
N LEU A 787 10.72 -26.56 7.77
CA LEU A 787 11.62 -25.98 8.77
C LEU A 787 10.99 -26.17 10.15
N PHE A 788 11.65 -26.92 11.02
CA PHE A 788 11.19 -27.20 12.39
C PHE A 788 12.27 -26.77 13.38
N ARG A 789 11.86 -26.12 14.47
CA ARG A 789 12.77 -25.65 15.53
C ARG A 789 13.51 -26.80 16.25
N GLU A 790 12.92 -27.99 16.31
CA GLU A 790 13.50 -29.19 16.94
C GLU A 790 14.49 -29.95 16.03
N ARG A 791 14.56 -29.60 14.74
CA ARG A 791 15.41 -30.29 13.75
C ARG A 791 16.58 -29.40 13.34
N PRO A 792 17.69 -29.99 12.83
CA PRO A 792 18.76 -29.20 12.26
C PRO A 792 18.22 -28.35 11.10
N SER A 793 18.58 -27.07 11.10
CA SER A 793 18.19 -26.10 10.08
C SER A 793 18.63 -26.56 8.69
N PRO A 794 17.71 -26.58 7.70
CA PRO A 794 18.02 -26.99 6.33
C PRO A 794 18.97 -26.00 5.68
N VAL A 795 19.89 -26.54 4.87
CA VAL A 795 20.85 -25.76 4.08
C VAL A 795 20.26 -25.53 2.68
N VAL A 796 20.17 -24.27 2.30
CA VAL A 796 19.73 -23.76 1.01
C VAL A 796 20.96 -23.42 0.17
N LYS A 797 21.01 -23.88 -1.08
CA LYS A 797 22.08 -23.55 -2.02
C LYS A 797 21.57 -22.57 -3.06
N LEU A 798 22.02 -21.33 -2.98
CA LEU A 798 21.76 -20.29 -3.97
C LEU A 798 22.76 -20.42 -5.12
N ARG A 799 22.23 -20.55 -6.33
CA ARG A 799 23.01 -20.72 -7.56
C ARG A 799 22.93 -19.44 -8.38
N LEU A 800 23.98 -18.65 -8.30
CA LEU A 800 24.09 -17.33 -8.91
C LEU A 800 24.86 -17.43 -10.23
N LYS A 801 24.36 -16.80 -11.28
CA LYS A 801 25.09 -16.66 -12.54
C LYS A 801 25.45 -15.19 -12.76
N PRO A 802 26.69 -14.77 -12.48
CA PRO A 802 27.10 -13.39 -12.70
C PRO A 802 27.18 -13.09 -14.19
N ARG A 803 26.58 -11.98 -14.59
CA ARG A 803 26.89 -11.27 -15.84
C ARG A 803 28.12 -10.38 -15.65
N ARG A 804 28.26 -9.81 -14.46
CA ARG A 804 29.42 -9.06 -14.00
C ARG A 804 29.72 -9.45 -12.55
N PRO A 805 30.99 -9.70 -12.18
CA PRO A 805 31.36 -10.14 -10.83
C PRO A 805 31.42 -8.96 -9.84
N HIS A 806 30.32 -8.21 -9.72
CA HIS A 806 30.17 -7.12 -8.74
C HIS A 806 29.38 -7.61 -7.51
N PRO A 807 29.54 -6.95 -6.35
CA PRO A 807 28.67 -7.18 -5.20
C PRO A 807 27.21 -6.81 -5.53
N THR A 808 26.25 -7.56 -5.00
CA THR A 808 24.80 -7.34 -5.23
C THR A 808 23.99 -7.55 -3.95
N THR A 809 22.77 -7.03 -3.91
CA THR A 809 21.80 -7.25 -2.83
C THR A 809 20.58 -8.00 -3.37
N LEU A 810 20.25 -9.11 -2.71
CA LEU A 810 19.09 -9.95 -3.02
C LEU A 810 17.98 -9.66 -2.00
N HIS A 811 16.87 -9.09 -2.47
CA HIS A 811 15.66 -8.98 -1.66
C HIS A 811 15.00 -10.36 -1.61
N ALA A 812 14.82 -10.89 -0.41
CA ALA A 812 14.24 -12.20 -0.20
C ALA A 812 12.83 -12.08 0.37
N SER A 813 11.88 -12.81 -0.22
CA SER A 813 10.55 -13.01 0.34
C SER A 813 10.22 -14.49 0.43
N ALA A 814 9.35 -14.84 1.37
CA ALA A 814 8.96 -16.22 1.61
C ALA A 814 7.44 -16.38 1.63
N LEU A 815 6.97 -17.35 0.86
CA LEU A 815 5.64 -17.92 1.01
C LEU A 815 5.76 -19.22 1.80
N LEU A 816 5.07 -19.30 2.92
CA LEU A 816 5.14 -20.46 3.81
C LEU A 816 3.74 -20.93 4.19
N THR A 817 3.64 -22.20 4.53
CA THR A 817 2.40 -22.76 5.10
C THR A 817 2.68 -23.20 6.53
N THR A 818 1.82 -22.74 7.44
CA THR A 818 1.90 -23.12 8.87
C THR A 818 1.19 -24.45 9.11
N GLN A 819 1.42 -25.06 10.27
CA GLN A 819 0.72 -26.28 10.67
C GLN A 819 -0.81 -26.15 10.64
N ASP A 820 -1.34 -24.93 10.78
CA ASP A 820 -2.77 -24.61 10.74
C ASP A 820 -3.35 -24.57 9.32
N GLY A 821 -2.54 -24.81 8.28
CA GLY A 821 -2.96 -24.83 6.87
C GLY A 821 -3.12 -23.44 6.24
N LEU A 822 -2.75 -22.37 6.95
CA LEU A 822 -2.75 -21.01 6.44
C LEU A 822 -1.45 -20.71 5.70
N SER A 823 -1.59 -20.05 4.55
CA SER A 823 -0.47 -19.54 3.74
C SER A 823 -0.13 -18.12 4.16
N TRP A 824 1.14 -17.87 4.44
CA TRP A 824 1.64 -16.58 4.88
C TRP A 824 2.72 -16.07 3.93
N HIS A 825 2.77 -14.76 3.75
CA HIS A 825 3.83 -14.07 3.04
C HIS A 825 4.65 -13.24 4.03
N ALA A 826 5.96 -13.48 4.05
CA ALA A 826 6.92 -12.76 4.89
C ALA A 826 8.01 -12.13 4.02
N ILE A 827 8.36 -10.88 4.33
CA ILE A 827 9.55 -10.22 3.78
C ILE A 827 10.72 -10.60 4.70
N LEU A 828 11.79 -11.13 4.13
CA LEU A 828 12.99 -11.54 4.87
C LEU A 828 14.05 -10.42 4.80
N PRO A 829 15.06 -10.45 5.70
CA PRO A 829 16.21 -9.55 5.58
C PRO A 829 16.94 -9.74 4.25
N ASP A 830 17.45 -8.64 3.71
CA ASP A 830 18.20 -8.63 2.46
C ASP A 830 19.50 -9.44 2.58
N ILE A 831 19.80 -10.21 1.53
CA ILE A 831 21.02 -11.02 1.45
C ILE A 831 22.03 -10.25 0.60
N HIS A 832 23.12 -9.80 1.23
CA HIS A 832 24.20 -9.11 0.54
C HIS A 832 25.24 -10.12 0.05
N VAL A 833 25.44 -10.18 -1.27
CA VAL A 833 26.51 -10.96 -1.89
C VAL A 833 27.75 -10.09 -1.96
N ALA A 834 28.73 -10.41 -1.12
CA ALA A 834 30.00 -9.68 -1.05
C ALA A 834 30.93 -10.06 -2.21
N PHE A 835 31.86 -9.16 -2.56
CA PHE A 835 32.81 -9.39 -3.67
C PHE A 835 33.63 -10.68 -3.50
N GLN A 836 34.08 -10.97 -2.28
CA GLN A 836 34.87 -12.19 -1.97
C GLN A 836 34.13 -13.51 -2.23
N GLN A 837 32.79 -13.49 -2.23
CA GLN A 837 31.97 -14.68 -2.46
C GLN A 837 31.89 -15.05 -3.95
N ALA A 838 32.31 -14.16 -4.85
CA ALA A 838 32.44 -14.45 -6.26
C ALA A 838 33.75 -15.15 -6.63
N PHE A 839 34.71 -15.25 -5.69
CA PHE A 839 36.02 -15.83 -5.95
C PHE A 839 35.91 -17.35 -6.15
N MET A 840 36.44 -17.83 -7.26
CA MET A 840 36.57 -19.26 -7.52
C MET A 840 38.03 -19.65 -7.74
N PRO A 841 38.41 -20.89 -7.36
CA PRO A 841 39.69 -21.44 -7.75
C PRO A 841 39.75 -21.58 -9.28
N LEU A 842 40.96 -21.52 -9.83
CA LEU A 842 41.21 -21.67 -11.26
C LEU A 842 40.51 -22.93 -11.82
N PRO A 843 39.57 -22.81 -12.77
CA PRO A 843 38.89 -23.94 -13.42
C PRO A 843 39.83 -24.58 -14.45
N ALA A 844 40.91 -25.21 -13.96
CA ALA A 844 41.87 -25.94 -14.79
C ALA A 844 41.54 -27.44 -14.82
N PRO A 845 41.82 -28.14 -15.93
CA PRO A 845 41.72 -29.60 -15.99
C PRO A 845 42.54 -30.25 -14.86
N PRO A 846 41.99 -31.25 -14.14
CA PRO A 846 42.67 -31.87 -13.00
C PRO A 846 44.01 -32.53 -13.38
N ALA A 847 44.21 -32.84 -14.66
CA ALA A 847 45.44 -33.42 -15.20
C ALA A 847 46.66 -32.47 -15.24
N TRP A 848 46.48 -31.14 -15.08
CA TRP A 848 47.56 -30.16 -15.25
C TRP A 848 48.52 -30.04 -14.06
N GLY A 849 48.19 -30.61 -12.90
CA GLY A 849 49.03 -30.54 -11.69
C GLY A 849 49.37 -29.10 -11.27
N ARG A 850 50.35 -28.92 -10.38
CA ARG A 850 50.80 -27.59 -9.93
C ARG A 850 51.66 -26.87 -10.99
N GLY A 851 52.51 -27.60 -11.70
CA GLY A 851 53.39 -27.05 -12.74
C GLY A 851 52.62 -26.45 -13.93
N GLY A 852 51.55 -27.10 -14.40
CA GLY A 852 50.70 -26.55 -15.46
C GLY A 852 49.95 -25.28 -15.04
N LYS A 853 49.49 -25.21 -13.79
CA LYS A 853 48.85 -23.99 -13.23
C LYS A 853 49.83 -22.82 -13.14
N LEU A 854 51.10 -23.07 -12.79
CA LEU A 854 52.16 -22.06 -12.79
C LEU A 854 52.47 -21.54 -14.21
N ASN A 855 52.59 -22.44 -15.18
CA ASN A 855 52.79 -22.06 -16.58
C ASN A 855 51.63 -21.18 -17.11
N LEU A 856 50.39 -21.53 -16.75
CA LEU A 856 49.22 -20.72 -17.09
C LEU A 856 49.26 -19.34 -16.42
N PHE A 857 49.67 -19.27 -15.15
CA PHE A 857 49.78 -18.01 -14.42
C PHE A 857 50.79 -17.05 -15.06
N GLU A 858 52.00 -17.53 -15.41
CA GLU A 858 52.99 -16.67 -16.09
C GLU A 858 52.52 -16.25 -17.49
N GLY A 859 51.88 -17.17 -18.22
CA GLY A 859 51.32 -16.86 -19.53
C GLY A 859 50.25 -15.76 -19.49
N LEU A 860 49.32 -15.83 -18.52
CA LEU A 860 48.31 -14.78 -18.31
C LEU A 860 48.92 -13.47 -17.77
N TRP A 861 49.94 -13.58 -16.91
CA TRP A 861 50.62 -12.41 -16.36
C TRP A 861 51.31 -11.59 -17.45
N ASP A 862 52.08 -12.25 -18.32
CA ASP A 862 52.77 -11.58 -19.43
C ASP A 862 51.79 -10.95 -20.42
N GLU A 863 50.64 -11.58 -20.65
CA GLU A 863 49.58 -11.05 -21.52
C GLU A 863 48.88 -9.82 -20.90
N PHE A 864 48.54 -9.85 -19.62
CA PHE A 864 47.87 -8.71 -18.95
C PHE A 864 48.82 -7.53 -18.73
N CYS A 865 50.12 -7.77 -18.66
CA CYS A 865 51.14 -6.72 -18.66
C CYS A 865 51.44 -6.15 -20.06
N SER A 866 50.96 -6.78 -21.14
CA SER A 866 51.07 -6.24 -22.50
C SER A 866 49.99 -5.18 -22.77
N GLU A 867 50.25 -4.20 -23.63
CA GLU A 867 49.32 -3.08 -23.90
C GLU A 867 48.06 -3.54 -24.67
N ASN A 868 47.08 -4.12 -23.96
CA ASN A 868 45.73 -4.41 -24.45
C ASN A 868 44.70 -3.51 -23.73
N GLU A 869 43.68 -3.04 -24.44
CA GLU A 869 42.75 -1.99 -23.97
C GLU A 869 41.94 -2.36 -22.71
N ASP A 870 41.71 -3.65 -22.42
CA ASP A 870 40.89 -4.10 -21.29
C ASP A 870 41.72 -4.56 -20.06
N CYS A 871 43.02 -4.81 -20.24
CA CYS A 871 43.91 -5.31 -19.18
C CYS A 871 44.47 -4.16 -18.34
N ALA A 872 44.56 -4.36 -17.03
CA ALA A 872 45.11 -3.36 -16.12
C ALA A 872 46.06 -3.97 -15.09
N THR A 873 47.11 -3.22 -14.76
CA THR A 873 48.04 -3.53 -13.67
C THR A 873 47.92 -2.48 -12.57
N SER A 874 48.02 -2.91 -11.31
CA SER A 874 47.93 -2.06 -10.13
C SER A 874 48.87 -2.55 -9.04
N LEU A 875 49.28 -1.67 -8.14
CA LEU A 875 50.12 -1.98 -7.00
C LEU A 875 49.41 -1.54 -5.71
N PHE A 876 49.26 -2.46 -4.76
CA PHE A 876 48.76 -2.16 -3.42
C PHE A 876 49.86 -2.44 -2.38
N CYS A 877 50.17 -1.43 -1.56
CA CYS A 877 51.23 -1.51 -0.55
C CYS A 877 50.63 -1.37 0.85
N CYS A 878 51.04 -2.22 1.79
CA CYS A 878 50.62 -2.13 3.19
C CYS A 878 51.75 -2.54 4.16
N GLN A 879 51.68 -2.05 5.40
CA GLN A 879 52.64 -2.37 6.44
C GLN A 879 52.17 -3.61 7.20
N LEU A 880 52.75 -4.77 6.90
CA LEU A 880 52.45 -6.04 7.55
C LEU A 880 53.74 -6.75 7.94
N LYS A 881 53.77 -7.34 9.13
CA LYS A 881 54.88 -8.21 9.56
C LYS A 881 54.82 -9.54 8.80
N GLU A 882 55.97 -10.15 8.52
CA GLU A 882 56.08 -11.42 7.77
C GLU A 882 55.21 -12.56 8.36
N ALA A 883 55.09 -12.66 9.69
CA ALA A 883 54.23 -13.65 10.34
C ALA A 883 52.73 -13.39 10.13
N ALA A 884 52.32 -12.11 10.05
CA ALA A 884 50.94 -11.72 9.79
C ALA A 884 50.57 -11.95 8.31
N LEU A 885 51.54 -11.77 7.40
CA LEU A 885 51.38 -12.06 5.98
C LEU A 885 51.08 -13.55 5.73
N ILE A 886 51.83 -14.45 6.35
CA ILE A 886 51.60 -15.90 6.22
C ILE A 886 50.20 -16.27 6.75
N SER A 887 49.82 -15.74 7.92
CA SER A 887 48.48 -15.96 8.48
C SER A 887 47.35 -15.41 7.59
N LEU A 888 47.57 -14.28 6.93
CA LEU A 888 46.61 -13.67 6.00
C LEU A 888 46.44 -14.53 4.74
N VAL A 889 47.54 -15.02 4.16
CA VAL A 889 47.51 -15.93 3.01
C VAL A 889 46.83 -17.25 3.37
N GLU A 890 47.15 -17.84 4.51
CA GLU A 890 46.53 -19.09 4.99
C GLU A 890 45.02 -18.94 5.21
N LYS A 891 44.57 -17.79 5.71
CA LYS A 891 43.16 -17.58 6.05
C LYS A 891 42.29 -17.19 4.84
N HIS A 892 42.80 -16.37 3.92
CA HIS A 892 41.98 -15.75 2.86
C HIS A 892 42.35 -16.19 1.43
N PHE A 893 43.59 -16.61 1.18
CA PHE A 893 44.09 -16.90 -0.18
C PHE A 893 44.50 -18.35 -0.43
N LEU A 894 44.53 -19.20 0.61
CA LEU A 894 44.94 -20.60 0.51
C LEU A 894 44.24 -21.39 -0.61
N PRO A 895 42.91 -21.27 -0.85
CA PRO A 895 42.23 -22.00 -1.93
C PRO A 895 42.65 -21.58 -3.34
N TYR A 896 43.23 -20.39 -3.47
CA TYR A 896 43.54 -19.71 -4.73
C TYR A 896 45.06 -19.65 -5.01
N LEU A 897 45.87 -20.19 -4.09
CA LEU A 897 47.33 -20.16 -4.15
C LEU A 897 47.87 -21.18 -5.16
N ILE A 898 48.70 -20.72 -6.09
CA ILE A 898 49.36 -21.57 -7.09
C ILE A 898 50.78 -21.93 -6.64
N SER A 899 51.52 -20.98 -6.05
CA SER A 899 52.87 -21.20 -5.51
C SER A 899 52.85 -22.08 -4.25
N ASP A 900 53.99 -22.67 -3.89
CA ASP A 900 54.11 -23.42 -2.64
C ASP A 900 54.27 -22.47 -1.45
N LEU A 901 53.56 -22.74 -0.35
CA LEU A 901 53.63 -21.96 0.89
C LEU A 901 55.06 -21.91 1.48
N SER A 902 55.94 -22.83 1.09
CA SER A 902 57.35 -22.87 1.52
C SER A 902 58.24 -21.85 0.81
N HIS A 903 57.80 -21.26 -0.31
CA HIS A 903 58.51 -20.18 -0.98
C HIS A 903 58.19 -18.85 -0.31
N LYS A 904 59.09 -18.38 0.55
CA LYS A 904 58.92 -17.18 1.37
C LYS A 904 59.08 -15.86 0.62
N GLU A 905 59.64 -15.89 -0.58
CA GLU A 905 60.00 -14.68 -1.34
C GLU A 905 58.81 -14.12 -2.15
N GLU A 906 57.95 -14.98 -2.69
CA GLU A 906 56.84 -14.56 -3.57
C GLU A 906 55.66 -15.55 -3.52
N PHE A 907 54.47 -15.06 -3.18
CA PHE A 907 53.23 -15.82 -3.27
C PHE A 907 52.46 -15.46 -4.55
N LYS A 908 52.07 -16.46 -5.33
CA LYS A 908 51.31 -16.31 -6.58
C LYS A 908 49.89 -16.81 -6.38
N VAL A 909 48.93 -15.91 -6.46
CA VAL A 909 47.49 -16.19 -6.26
C VAL A 909 46.73 -15.87 -7.54
N LEU A 910 45.83 -16.77 -7.96
CA LEU A 910 44.95 -16.55 -9.11
C LEU A 910 43.50 -16.73 -8.67
N LEU A 911 42.74 -15.65 -8.80
CA LEU A 911 41.31 -15.63 -8.55
C LEU A 911 40.58 -15.67 -9.90
N PHE A 912 39.74 -16.68 -10.08
CA PHE A 912 38.84 -16.74 -11.22
C PHE A 912 37.48 -16.14 -10.83
N LEU A 913 36.98 -15.24 -11.66
CA LEU A 913 35.72 -14.52 -11.48
C LEU A 913 34.80 -14.80 -12.67
N PRO A 914 33.72 -15.58 -12.48
CA PRO A 914 32.77 -15.85 -13.55
C PRO A 914 32.14 -14.54 -14.09
N PRO A 915 31.84 -14.44 -15.40
CA PRO A 915 31.87 -15.54 -16.39
C PRO A 915 33.24 -15.81 -17.03
N GLN A 916 34.12 -14.81 -17.20
CA GLN A 916 35.42 -14.96 -17.90
C GLN A 916 36.51 -13.99 -17.40
N SER A 917 36.43 -13.48 -16.16
CA SER A 917 37.43 -12.54 -15.62
C SER A 917 38.46 -13.23 -14.73
N HIS A 918 39.68 -12.72 -14.74
CA HIS A 918 40.82 -13.29 -14.00
C HIS A 918 41.56 -12.19 -13.25
N MET A 919 41.90 -12.47 -12.00
CA MET A 919 42.75 -11.58 -11.20
C MET A 919 43.98 -12.33 -10.70
N LEU A 920 45.14 -11.82 -11.04
CA LEU A 920 46.44 -12.36 -10.67
C LEU A 920 47.06 -11.47 -9.61
N LEU A 921 47.62 -12.07 -8.56
CA LEU A 921 48.34 -11.37 -7.51
C LEU A 921 49.73 -11.97 -7.33
N LYS A 922 50.78 -11.14 -7.37
CA LYS A 922 52.13 -11.47 -6.89
C LYS A 922 52.36 -10.71 -5.58
N ILE A 923 52.48 -11.45 -4.48
CA ILE A 923 52.63 -10.88 -3.14
C ILE A 923 54.08 -11.06 -2.67
N ARG A 924 54.78 -9.96 -2.37
CA ARG A 924 56.19 -9.94 -1.98
C ARG A 924 56.39 -9.11 -0.70
N SER A 925 57.34 -9.53 0.13
CA SER A 925 57.77 -8.75 1.29
C SER A 925 59.07 -7.99 0.94
N GLU A 926 59.02 -6.66 0.93
CA GLU A 926 60.19 -5.79 0.81
C GLU A 926 60.50 -5.14 2.18
N GLU A 927 61.69 -4.53 2.34
CA GLU A 927 62.31 -4.20 3.64
C GLU A 927 61.39 -3.48 4.66
N ASP A 928 60.43 -2.66 4.21
CA ASP A 928 59.49 -1.90 5.05
C ASP A 928 57.99 -2.07 4.70
N ALA A 929 57.63 -2.85 3.66
CA ALA A 929 56.24 -3.00 3.21
C ALA A 929 55.99 -4.31 2.45
N VAL A 930 54.73 -4.78 2.47
CA VAL A 930 54.26 -5.87 1.61
C VAL A 930 53.66 -5.28 0.34
N HIS A 931 54.13 -5.75 -0.81
CA HIS A 931 53.65 -5.37 -2.13
C HIS A 931 52.70 -6.44 -2.69
N PHE A 932 51.52 -6.01 -3.08
CA PHE A 932 50.56 -6.79 -3.86
C PHE A 932 50.56 -6.25 -5.28
N ASP A 933 51.34 -6.87 -6.17
CA ASP A 933 51.27 -6.60 -7.60
C ASP A 933 50.02 -7.29 -8.16
N ILE A 934 49.16 -6.53 -8.84
CA ILE A 934 47.84 -6.98 -9.30
C ILE A 934 47.79 -6.86 -10.83
N ALA A 935 47.38 -7.91 -11.51
CA ALA A 935 47.07 -7.89 -12.93
C ALA A 935 45.66 -8.47 -13.18
N THR A 936 44.83 -7.78 -13.96
CA THR A 936 43.44 -8.17 -14.25
C THR A 936 43.10 -7.95 -15.72
N ASP A 937 42.24 -8.79 -16.28
CA ASP A 937 41.64 -8.62 -17.61
C ASP A 937 40.41 -7.70 -17.61
N ASN A 938 39.99 -7.23 -16.43
CA ASN A 938 38.89 -6.29 -16.26
C ASN A 938 39.26 -5.22 -15.22
N TRP A 939 39.54 -4.01 -15.70
CA TRP A 939 39.93 -2.88 -14.86
C TRP A 939 38.84 -2.42 -13.87
N GLN A 940 37.56 -2.67 -14.17
CA GLN A 940 36.43 -2.23 -13.33
C GLN A 940 36.37 -2.94 -11.97
N LEU A 941 37.14 -4.01 -11.79
CA LEU A 941 37.20 -4.79 -10.55
C LEU A 941 38.22 -4.24 -9.54
N LEU A 942 39.15 -3.39 -9.99
CA LEU A 942 40.23 -2.85 -9.14
C LEU A 942 39.73 -2.06 -7.90
N PRO A 943 38.66 -1.24 -7.97
CA PRO A 943 38.15 -0.56 -6.79
C PRO A 943 37.60 -1.53 -5.73
N HIS A 944 36.90 -2.58 -6.15
CA HIS A 944 36.34 -3.60 -5.25
C HIS A 944 37.43 -4.46 -4.62
N LEU A 945 38.49 -4.76 -5.36
CA LEU A 945 39.65 -5.44 -4.81
C LEU A 945 40.40 -4.55 -3.81
N SER A 946 40.57 -3.26 -4.12
CA SER A 946 41.24 -2.32 -3.21
C SER A 946 40.50 -2.21 -1.88
N SER A 947 39.16 -2.13 -1.90
CA SER A 947 38.36 -2.11 -0.67
C SER A 947 38.42 -3.43 0.10
N TYR A 948 38.46 -4.57 -0.61
CA TYR A 948 38.66 -5.89 -0.02
C TYR A 948 40.04 -6.01 0.65
N LEU A 949 41.11 -5.61 -0.03
CA LEU A 949 42.46 -5.65 0.54
C LEU A 949 42.58 -4.71 1.74
N LEU A 950 42.01 -3.51 1.68
CA LEU A 950 41.99 -2.58 2.82
C LEU A 950 41.31 -3.18 4.05
N THR A 951 40.17 -3.87 3.89
CA THR A 951 39.44 -4.52 5.00
C THR A 951 40.21 -5.70 5.59
N LEU A 952 40.92 -6.46 4.76
CA LEU A 952 41.82 -7.52 5.24
C LEU A 952 42.99 -6.97 6.04
N THR A 953 43.59 -5.86 5.60
CA THR A 953 44.76 -5.28 6.27
C THR A 953 44.42 -4.52 7.55
N SER A 954 43.26 -3.85 7.62
CA SER A 954 42.85 -3.10 8.83
C SER A 954 42.42 -4.01 9.98
N SER A 955 41.76 -5.13 9.69
CA SER A 955 41.27 -6.08 10.71
C SER A 955 42.38 -6.80 11.50
N GLN A 956 43.64 -6.71 11.07
CA GLN A 956 44.79 -7.24 11.81
C GLN A 956 45.45 -6.21 12.74
N GLU A 957 45.25 -4.89 12.54
CA GLU A 957 45.78 -3.86 13.45
C GLU A 957 45.09 -3.91 14.83
N ASP A 958 43.80 -4.28 14.88
CA ASP A 958 42.99 -4.32 16.11
C ASP A 958 43.26 -5.53 17.04
N THR A 959 44.14 -6.47 16.66
CA THR A 959 44.51 -7.58 17.56
C THR A 959 45.64 -7.26 18.55
N HIS A 960 46.15 -6.02 18.51
CA HIS A 960 47.07 -5.48 19.51
C HIS A 960 46.70 -4.06 19.94
N SER A 961 45.57 -3.94 20.65
CA SER A 961 45.33 -2.85 21.61
C SER A 961 44.80 -3.41 22.92
#